data_AF-A0A373IYV0-F1
#
_entry.id   AF-A0A373IYV0-F1
#
_cell.length_a   1.000
_cell.length_b   1.000
_cell.length_c   1.000
_cell.angle_alpha   90.00
_cell.angle_beta   90.00
_cell.angle_gamma   90.00
#
_symmetry.space_group_name_H-M   'P 1'
#
loop_
_entity.id
_entity.type
_entity.pdbx_description
1 polymer ?
#
loop_
_entity_poly.entity_id
_entity_poly.type
_entity_poly.pdbx_seq_one_letter_code
_entity_poly.pdbx_strand_id
1 'polypeptide(L)'
;MLRTVRTENGWVKGIEAADPRITAFKGIPFAAPPVGENRWRAPQPCEDWDGVRECYRFAPISMQSVPGIGDNVYIREWHVDPEIAMDEDCLYLNVWTGAKEVTEKQPVLVWFFGGGLQCGYPAEMEFDGERIARRGVVVVTVNYRVNVFGFLAHPQLTEEQPDAPTNFGSLDQQAALRWVQRNIAFFGGDPGNVTIAGQSAGGGSVMSQMACMNNKGLFHRAVVMSAMIRSPYQVGGIGVPEELWHAEENGQHFLSFLGCSTIEQARKLDAATIRDKYEEYTKIFPAMFTVLDHKFCVGDPMVLFMEGKHVNVPVMSGNTSDEFPSYIEASSKEDLKKKAEEIFGKNAETFLRFPEAMREDSDGKYAKVNGIECTIKCLFSDKKSAGEKKPYYYYRFDPDIPGWDNAGTFHSVDLWFFFETLAKCWRPFVGQHYDLSRMMCNYWVNFIKTGDPNGNDADGKPMPYWYPYEKEKPCEMIFMSDRPVVNCGWVTPFKEFLQEQIKKTLSIGKIFHKEWLEPIWEGEYCFRETFAAVADENGCRASFLWTPKEVLSVESYDRETVYEKGIDYLVEGDELVIPEGSHIPVTGWDTFLYPDFDTAKKAGETSEFAKDFGPLVTTNGKFLNLCAIGNPKLVTEKQIAVTYKATKKELLSAPESQLDKLPKLSAKLEVGEPVKIVLYGDSVCCGCDCSGMYGQKPGQPTWAELLFHQMEEKWQSPVCFHNTSVEGVDSEWAIENSSQRAANFHPDLVILGFGMNDRCGMEEYRNKTGRLIEAIRKVSPKTEFLLIASTLPNELAATEPHHFWAHQDEYSESLKGLEGMGVAIADIQAVQKEIGKRKRYIDITGNWLNHPNDYLARILAQVVIKTLGM
;
A
#
# COMPACT_ATOMS: atom_id res chain seq x y z
N MET A 1 -5.33 20.13 44.79
CA MET A 1 -4.60 19.35 45.81
C MET A 1 -3.70 18.38 45.07
N LEU A 2 -2.40 18.26 45.40
CA LEU A 2 -1.49 17.31 44.74
C LEU A 2 -2.01 15.88 44.88
N ARG A 3 -2.50 15.27 43.79
CA ARG A 3 -3.09 13.92 43.80
C ARG A 3 -1.99 12.88 43.58
N THR A 4 -2.02 11.83 44.40
CA THR A 4 -1.16 10.66 44.25
C THR A 4 -2.03 9.48 43.81
N VAL A 5 -1.59 8.74 42.79
CA VAL A 5 -2.31 7.61 42.18
C VAL A 5 -1.38 6.41 42.13
N ARG A 6 -1.91 5.21 42.36
CA ARG A 6 -1.15 3.96 42.23
C ARG A 6 -1.46 3.32 40.87
N THR A 7 -0.49 3.26 39.98
CA THR A 7 -0.54 2.46 38.74
C THR A 7 -0.15 1.02 39.05
N GLU A 8 -0.15 0.14 38.05
CA GLU A 8 0.34 -1.24 38.19
C GLU A 8 1.82 -1.29 38.62
N ASN A 9 2.64 -0.37 38.10
CA ASN A 9 4.10 -0.35 38.30
C ASN A 9 4.56 0.46 39.54
N GLY A 10 3.72 1.35 40.08
CA GLY A 10 4.11 2.14 41.25
C GLY A 10 3.24 3.37 41.52
N TRP A 11 3.64 4.18 42.50
CA TRP A 11 2.91 5.41 42.81
C TRP A 11 3.41 6.57 41.94
N VAL A 12 2.47 7.36 41.42
CA VAL A 12 2.74 8.61 40.70
C VAL A 12 2.05 9.78 41.39
N LYS A 13 2.68 10.95 41.35
CA LYS A 13 2.12 12.18 41.91
C LYS A 13 2.06 13.27 40.85
N GLY A 14 0.87 13.81 40.64
CA GLY A 14 0.61 14.87 39.67
C GLY A 14 0.67 16.26 40.30
N ILE A 15 0.60 17.27 39.44
CA ILE A 15 0.52 18.69 39.79
C ILE A 15 -0.85 19.25 39.41
N GLU A 16 -1.28 20.33 40.06
CA GLU A 16 -2.46 21.08 39.63
C GLU A 16 -2.21 21.70 38.25
N ALA A 17 -3.23 21.67 37.38
CA ALA A 17 -3.23 22.43 36.14
C ALA A 17 -3.51 23.93 36.43
N ALA A 18 -3.73 24.76 35.41
CA ALA A 18 -4.07 26.17 35.63
C ALA A 18 -5.41 26.30 36.40
N ASP A 19 -6.37 25.42 36.11
CA ASP A 19 -7.51 25.15 36.98
C ASP A 19 -7.14 24.14 38.08
N PRO A 20 -7.15 24.53 39.37
CA PRO A 20 -6.73 23.67 40.49
C PRO A 20 -7.66 22.46 40.73
N ARG A 21 -8.79 22.39 40.01
CA ARG A 21 -9.70 21.23 40.01
C ARG A 21 -9.21 20.12 39.08
N ILE A 22 -8.29 20.41 38.17
CA ILE A 22 -7.69 19.44 37.26
C ILE A 22 -6.30 19.08 37.78
N THR A 23 -5.99 17.78 37.80
CA THR A 23 -4.63 17.30 38.04
C THR A 23 -4.01 16.86 36.72
N ALA A 24 -2.80 17.33 36.45
CA ALA A 24 -1.95 16.87 35.37
C ALA A 24 -0.83 15.96 35.92
N PHE A 25 -0.70 14.78 35.34
CA PHE A 25 0.42 13.85 35.55
C PHE A 25 1.22 13.83 34.26
N LYS A 26 2.43 14.39 34.27
CA LYS A 26 3.28 14.49 33.08
C LYS A 26 4.51 13.62 33.24
N GLY A 27 4.86 12.86 32.21
CA GLY A 27 6.02 11.97 32.22
C GLY A 27 5.82 10.66 33.00
N ILE A 28 4.67 9.99 32.85
CA ILE A 28 4.46 8.63 33.39
C ILE A 28 5.06 7.62 32.39
N PRO A 29 5.98 6.74 32.79
CA PRO A 29 6.49 5.71 31.88
C PRO A 29 5.39 4.70 31.58
N PHE A 30 5.24 4.31 30.31
CA PHE A 30 4.32 3.24 29.92
C PHE A 30 5.03 2.01 29.36
N ALA A 31 6.33 2.13 29.06
CA ALA A 31 7.22 1.07 28.61
C ALA A 31 8.63 1.32 29.18
N ALA A 32 9.51 0.33 29.09
CA ALA A 32 10.93 0.52 29.39
C ALA A 32 11.59 1.43 28.34
N PRO A 33 12.66 2.16 28.71
CA PRO A 33 13.40 3.00 27.79
C PRO A 33 13.89 2.20 26.55
N PRO A 34 13.64 2.67 25.32
CA PRO A 34 14.07 2.01 24.09
C PRO A 34 15.54 2.33 23.73
N VAL A 35 16.42 2.24 24.74
CA VAL A 35 17.86 2.57 24.64
C VAL A 35 18.72 1.31 24.59
N GLY A 36 19.95 1.42 24.10
CA GLY A 36 20.91 0.32 24.07
C GLY A 36 20.36 -0.89 23.33
N GLU A 37 20.29 -2.05 24.00
CA GLU A 37 19.72 -3.27 23.40
C GLU A 37 18.23 -3.16 23.06
N ASN A 38 17.48 -2.22 23.66
CA ASN A 38 16.08 -1.97 23.31
C ASN A 38 15.92 -1.00 22.12
N ARG A 39 17.01 -0.41 21.61
CA ARG A 39 16.95 0.41 20.40
C ARG A 39 16.53 -0.47 19.22
N TRP A 40 15.51 -0.01 18.49
CA TRP A 40 14.85 -0.75 17.40
C TRP A 40 14.26 -2.11 17.84
N ARG A 41 13.72 -2.18 19.06
CA ARG A 41 12.89 -3.30 19.50
C ARG A 41 11.46 -2.86 19.79
N ALA A 42 10.53 -3.80 19.72
CA ALA A 42 9.19 -3.60 20.25
C ALA A 42 9.27 -3.11 21.72
N PRO A 43 8.40 -2.19 22.15
CA PRO A 43 8.43 -1.65 23.52
C PRO A 43 8.35 -2.76 24.56
N GLN A 44 9.29 -2.76 25.51
CA GLN A 44 9.36 -3.73 26.60
C GLN A 44 8.57 -3.26 27.82
N PRO A 45 8.10 -4.17 28.70
CA PRO A 45 7.42 -3.79 29.93
C PRO A 45 8.27 -2.84 30.79
N CYS A 46 7.64 -1.80 31.35
CA CYS A 46 8.28 -0.91 32.29
C CYS A 46 8.58 -1.65 33.61
N GLU A 47 9.74 -1.38 34.21
CA GLU A 47 10.06 -1.89 35.55
C GLU A 47 9.21 -1.22 36.62
N ASP A 48 8.92 -1.97 37.68
CA ASP A 48 8.27 -1.42 38.87
C ASP A 48 9.23 -0.48 39.61
N TRP A 49 8.69 0.55 40.27
CA TRP A 49 9.49 1.47 41.09
C TRP A 49 8.98 1.57 42.52
N ASP A 50 9.94 1.72 43.44
CA ASP A 50 9.66 2.01 44.85
C ASP A 50 9.37 3.49 45.07
N GLY A 51 8.56 3.79 46.09
CA GLY A 51 8.21 5.15 46.47
C GLY A 51 7.24 5.83 45.50
N VAL A 52 7.31 7.15 45.40
CA VAL A 52 6.40 7.99 44.61
C VAL A 52 7.18 8.72 43.53
N ARG A 53 6.85 8.46 42.26
CA ARG A 53 7.41 9.17 41.11
C ARG A 53 6.71 10.51 40.92
N GLU A 54 7.48 11.59 40.83
CA GLU A 54 6.94 12.93 40.60
C GLU A 54 6.72 13.16 39.11
N CYS A 55 5.45 13.32 38.72
CA CYS A 55 5.01 13.50 37.34
C CYS A 55 4.56 14.95 37.11
N TYR A 56 5.45 15.92 37.36
CA TYR A 56 5.14 17.36 37.30
C TYR A 56 5.55 18.04 35.99
N ARG A 57 6.42 17.39 35.20
CA ARG A 57 7.02 17.93 33.97
C ARG A 57 6.90 16.90 32.86
N PHE A 58 6.83 17.37 31.62
CA PHE A 58 6.94 16.47 30.48
C PHE A 58 8.29 15.77 30.51
N ALA A 59 8.30 14.49 30.15
CA ALA A 59 9.53 13.74 29.90
C ALA A 59 10.16 14.19 28.56
N PRO A 60 11.41 13.79 28.27
CA PRO A 60 12.06 14.12 27.00
C PRO A 60 11.23 13.68 25.79
N ILE A 61 11.29 14.48 24.72
CA ILE A 61 10.70 14.14 23.42
C ILE A 61 11.55 13.06 22.73
N SER A 62 10.93 12.33 21.80
CA SER A 62 11.63 11.32 21.00
C SER A 62 12.72 11.95 20.14
N MET A 63 13.83 11.24 19.93
CA MET A 63 14.89 11.64 19.00
C MET A 63 14.32 11.97 17.60
N GLN A 64 14.56 13.20 17.16
CA GLN A 64 14.07 13.78 15.90
C GLN A 64 14.90 15.02 15.54
N SER A 65 14.74 15.57 14.33
CA SER A 65 15.36 16.86 13.98
C SER A 65 14.99 17.92 15.02
N VAL A 66 15.97 18.77 15.37
CA VAL A 66 15.82 19.71 16.48
C VAL A 66 14.68 20.70 16.17
N PRO A 67 13.64 20.77 17.03
CA PRO A 67 12.53 21.71 16.84
C PRO A 67 13.02 23.16 16.98
N GLY A 68 12.22 24.14 16.57
CA GLY A 68 12.57 25.56 16.73
C GLY A 68 13.57 26.13 15.73
N ILE A 69 14.12 25.31 14.83
CA ILE A 69 15.13 25.74 13.85
C ILE A 69 14.46 26.03 12.49
N GLY A 70 14.30 27.32 12.15
CA GLY A 70 13.77 27.80 10.87
C GLY A 70 12.58 28.76 11.04
N ASP A 71 11.86 29.07 9.96
CA ASP A 71 10.77 30.07 9.98
C ASP A 71 9.47 29.64 9.29
N ASN A 72 9.34 28.37 8.90
CA ASN A 72 8.11 27.89 8.27
C ASN A 72 6.91 27.96 9.25
N VAL A 73 5.69 27.86 8.72
CA VAL A 73 4.46 28.02 9.53
C VAL A 73 4.42 27.04 10.70
N TYR A 74 4.82 25.78 10.51
CA TYR A 74 4.80 24.75 11.55
C TYR A 74 5.83 24.99 12.66
N ILE A 75 6.99 25.59 12.33
CA ILE A 75 7.99 25.96 13.33
C ILE A 75 7.47 27.10 14.21
N ARG A 76 6.86 28.12 13.60
CA ARG A 76 6.27 29.25 14.34
C ARG A 76 5.05 28.84 15.18
N GLU A 77 4.32 27.82 14.72
CA GLU A 77 3.07 27.41 15.36
C GLU A 77 3.27 26.33 16.43
N TRP A 78 4.03 25.26 16.12
CA TRP A 78 4.09 24.03 16.91
C TRP A 78 5.47 23.80 17.52
N HIS A 79 6.52 23.88 16.71
CA HIS A 79 7.89 23.56 17.13
C HIS A 79 8.67 24.80 17.57
N VAL A 80 8.26 25.44 18.66
CA VAL A 80 8.76 26.78 19.06
C VAL A 80 9.94 26.78 20.04
N ASP A 81 10.25 25.65 20.68
CA ASP A 81 11.30 25.55 21.71
C ASP A 81 12.48 24.68 21.23
N PRO A 82 13.61 25.27 20.82
CA PRO A 82 14.79 24.51 20.40
C PRO A 82 15.56 23.86 21.56
N GLU A 83 15.29 24.25 22.80
CA GLU A 83 15.97 23.73 23.99
C GLU A 83 15.15 22.64 24.70
N ILE A 84 14.04 22.21 24.10
CA ILE A 84 13.21 21.13 24.65
C ILE A 84 14.04 19.85 24.82
N ALA A 85 13.95 19.23 25.99
CA ALA A 85 14.70 18.01 26.29
C ALA A 85 14.31 16.89 25.31
N MET A 86 15.31 16.25 24.71
CA MET A 86 15.16 15.19 23.72
C MET A 86 16.08 14.03 24.08
N ASP A 87 15.55 12.81 24.06
CA ASP A 87 16.27 11.59 24.43
C ASP A 87 15.66 10.37 23.73
N GLU A 88 16.37 9.25 23.71
CA GLU A 88 15.79 7.94 23.36
C GLU A 88 14.96 7.37 24.50
N ASP A 89 15.26 7.67 25.76
CA ASP A 89 14.35 7.42 26.88
C ASP A 89 13.15 8.37 26.81
N CYS A 90 12.19 8.03 25.95
CA CYS A 90 11.09 8.91 25.57
C CYS A 90 9.71 8.26 25.70
N LEU A 91 9.58 6.98 26.09
CA LEU A 91 8.31 6.24 26.14
C LEU A 91 7.47 6.56 27.38
N TYR A 92 6.99 7.80 27.39
CA TYR A 92 6.20 8.41 28.44
C TYR A 92 4.85 8.90 27.91
N LEU A 93 3.86 8.94 28.80
CA LEU A 93 2.56 9.54 28.54
C LEU A 93 2.19 10.53 29.63
N ASN A 94 1.17 11.33 29.34
CA ASN A 94 0.66 12.35 30.24
C ASN A 94 -0.84 12.17 30.43
N VAL A 95 -1.35 12.46 31.63
CA VAL A 95 -2.76 12.30 31.99
C VAL A 95 -3.30 13.59 32.62
N TRP A 96 -4.40 14.12 32.09
CA TRP A 96 -5.20 15.17 32.73
C TRP A 96 -6.53 14.57 33.20
N THR A 97 -6.88 14.81 34.46
CA THR A 97 -8.13 14.31 35.04
C THR A 97 -8.76 15.32 35.98
N GLY A 98 -10.07 15.50 35.84
CA GLY A 98 -10.91 16.22 36.80
C GLY A 98 -11.65 15.30 37.76
N ALA A 99 -11.45 13.98 37.66
CA ALA A 99 -12.06 13.03 38.57
C ALA A 99 -11.52 13.24 39.99
N LYS A 100 -12.41 13.20 40.98
CA LYS A 100 -12.09 13.25 42.40
C LYS A 100 -11.89 11.85 42.95
N GLU A 101 -12.70 10.91 42.48
CA GLU A 101 -12.67 9.50 42.89
C GLU A 101 -12.40 8.55 41.72
N VAL A 102 -11.78 7.41 42.01
CA VAL A 102 -11.51 6.36 41.00
C VAL A 102 -12.79 5.73 40.44
N THR A 103 -13.91 5.86 41.15
CA THR A 103 -15.20 5.27 40.78
C THR A 103 -16.00 6.09 39.77
N GLU A 104 -15.55 7.30 39.40
CA GLU A 104 -16.29 8.19 38.49
C GLU A 104 -16.38 7.67 37.05
N LYS A 105 -15.44 6.84 36.60
CA LYS A 105 -15.44 6.21 35.26
C LYS A 105 -15.68 7.23 34.13
N GLN A 106 -14.91 8.30 34.11
CA GLN A 106 -14.98 9.32 33.09
C GLN A 106 -14.49 8.78 31.73
N PRO A 107 -15.10 9.17 30.60
CA PRO A 107 -14.63 8.76 29.26
C PRO A 107 -13.19 9.19 29.02
N VAL A 108 -12.46 8.40 28.22
CA VAL A 108 -11.01 8.56 28.03
C VAL A 108 -10.73 8.98 26.58
N LEU A 109 -9.94 10.03 26.41
CA LEU A 109 -9.32 10.41 25.14
C LEU A 109 -7.86 9.97 25.15
N VAL A 110 -7.42 9.21 24.16
CA VAL A 110 -6.01 8.90 23.91
C VAL A 110 -5.58 9.60 22.63
N TRP A 111 -4.60 10.49 22.75
CA TRP A 111 -4.13 11.37 21.69
C TRP A 111 -2.79 10.92 21.13
N PHE A 112 -2.72 10.82 19.80
CA PHE A 112 -1.50 10.63 19.01
C PHE A 112 -1.20 11.92 18.22
N PHE A 113 -0.02 12.51 18.42
CA PHE A 113 0.41 13.74 17.76
C PHE A 113 0.74 13.54 16.27
N GLY A 114 0.90 14.63 15.52
CA GLY A 114 1.18 14.64 14.08
C GLY A 114 2.67 14.53 13.73
N GLY A 115 3.12 15.28 12.72
CA GLY A 115 4.56 15.39 12.38
C GLY A 115 5.11 14.37 11.38
N GLY A 116 4.26 13.82 10.50
CA GLY A 116 4.69 12.96 9.39
C GLY A 116 5.37 11.65 9.81
N LEU A 117 5.18 11.21 11.06
CA LEU A 117 5.96 10.13 11.69
C LEU A 117 7.47 10.42 11.75
N GLN A 118 7.92 11.64 11.44
CA GLN A 118 9.34 12.03 11.47
C GLN A 118 9.67 12.91 12.68
N CYS A 119 8.70 13.69 13.16
CA CYS A 119 8.80 14.61 14.28
C CYS A 119 7.46 14.72 15.04
N GLY A 120 7.41 15.62 16.02
CA GLY A 120 6.27 15.91 16.87
C GLY A 120 6.43 15.36 18.30
N TYR A 121 5.64 15.87 19.24
CA TYR A 121 5.69 15.48 20.65
C TYR A 121 4.45 15.91 21.47
N PRO A 122 4.13 15.22 22.58
CA PRO A 122 2.94 15.52 23.39
C PRO A 122 3.03 16.81 24.22
N ALA A 123 4.18 17.48 24.24
CA ALA A 123 4.39 18.75 24.94
C ALA A 123 4.13 19.99 24.07
N GLU A 124 3.73 19.82 22.79
CA GLU A 124 3.27 20.91 21.93
C GLU A 124 2.11 21.67 22.61
N MET A 125 2.09 22.99 22.45
CA MET A 125 1.34 23.90 23.32
C MET A 125 -0.18 23.73 23.20
N GLU A 126 -0.64 23.33 22.03
CA GLU A 126 -2.03 23.09 21.69
C GLU A 126 -2.58 21.81 22.31
N PHE A 127 -1.75 20.82 22.66
CA PHE A 127 -2.18 19.54 23.25
C PHE A 127 -2.44 19.58 24.76
N ASP A 128 -2.64 20.77 25.34
CA ASP A 128 -3.01 20.86 26.75
C ASP A 128 -4.44 20.32 26.98
N GLY A 129 -4.50 19.14 27.60
CA GLY A 129 -5.75 18.44 27.88
C GLY A 129 -6.65 19.10 28.94
N GLU A 130 -6.24 20.19 29.59
CA GLU A 130 -6.99 20.79 30.70
C GLU A 130 -8.44 21.16 30.32
N ARG A 131 -8.64 21.81 29.16
CA ARG A 131 -9.96 22.30 28.75
C ARG A 131 -10.94 21.17 28.44
N ILE A 132 -10.42 20.07 27.91
CA ILE A 132 -11.19 18.83 27.67
C ILE A 132 -11.48 18.15 29.01
N ALA A 133 -10.49 18.07 29.90
CA ALA A 133 -10.64 17.45 31.22
C ALA A 133 -11.66 18.16 32.11
N ARG A 134 -11.76 19.50 32.02
CA ARG A 134 -12.81 20.30 32.67
C ARG A 134 -14.23 19.91 32.27
N ARG A 135 -14.39 19.22 31.13
CA ARG A 135 -15.67 18.72 30.65
C ARG A 135 -15.92 17.27 31.04
N GLY A 136 -15.14 16.70 31.98
CA GLY A 136 -15.36 15.35 32.52
C GLY A 136 -14.85 14.25 31.60
N VAL A 137 -13.67 14.45 31.03
CA VAL A 137 -12.94 13.48 30.21
C VAL A 137 -11.55 13.29 30.82
N VAL A 138 -11.04 12.06 30.85
CA VAL A 138 -9.63 11.83 31.15
C VAL A 138 -8.85 11.90 29.84
N VAL A 139 -7.89 12.82 29.75
CA VAL A 139 -7.09 13.01 28.53
C VAL A 139 -5.73 12.36 28.73
N VAL A 140 -5.33 11.53 27.76
CA VAL A 140 -4.02 10.89 27.70
C VAL A 140 -3.30 11.33 26.44
N THR A 141 -2.13 11.96 26.56
CA THR A 141 -1.25 12.25 25.41
C THR A 141 -0.05 11.32 25.45
N VAL A 142 0.24 10.66 24.32
CA VAL A 142 1.23 9.58 24.24
C VAL A 142 2.45 10.06 23.48
N ASN A 143 3.64 9.90 24.07
CA ASN A 143 4.88 9.98 23.29
C ASN A 143 5.19 8.65 22.61
N TYR A 144 5.65 8.65 21.37
CA TYR A 144 6.07 7.45 20.63
C TYR A 144 7.30 7.73 19.79
N ARG A 145 8.10 6.69 19.47
CA ARG A 145 9.28 6.85 18.61
C ARG A 145 8.87 7.24 17.19
N VAL A 146 9.65 8.13 16.59
CA VAL A 146 9.45 8.65 15.22
C VAL A 146 10.70 8.35 14.38
N ASN A 147 10.63 8.62 13.07
CA ASN A 147 11.70 8.49 12.07
C ASN A 147 12.43 7.14 12.14
N VAL A 148 13.72 7.10 11.83
CA VAL A 148 14.56 5.91 11.95
C VAL A 148 14.53 5.26 13.33
N PHE A 149 14.30 6.00 14.43
CA PHE A 149 14.17 5.38 15.76
C PHE A 149 12.87 4.57 15.90
N GLY A 150 11.80 4.96 15.19
CA GLY A 150 10.49 4.33 15.22
C GLY A 150 10.20 3.35 14.07
N PHE A 151 10.88 3.47 12.93
CA PHE A 151 10.46 2.83 11.68
C PHE A 151 11.60 2.17 10.88
N LEU A 152 12.79 2.02 11.46
CA LEU A 152 13.85 1.23 10.82
C LEU A 152 13.41 -0.22 10.62
N ALA A 153 13.50 -0.71 9.38
CA ALA A 153 13.46 -2.14 9.05
C ALA A 153 14.86 -2.59 8.64
N HIS A 154 15.28 -3.78 9.07
CA HIS A 154 16.56 -4.36 8.66
C HIS A 154 16.53 -5.89 8.83
N PRO A 155 17.16 -6.70 7.96
CA PRO A 155 17.03 -8.16 8.04
C PRO A 155 17.50 -8.76 9.37
N GLN A 156 18.53 -8.18 10.01
CA GLN A 156 18.96 -8.61 11.36
C GLN A 156 17.90 -8.32 12.44
N LEU A 157 17.10 -7.27 12.30
CA LEU A 157 15.96 -7.02 13.20
C LEU A 157 14.85 -8.05 12.95
N THR A 158 14.56 -8.34 11.69
CA THR A 158 13.58 -9.39 11.33
C THR A 158 13.99 -10.76 11.84
N GLU A 159 15.29 -11.09 11.80
CA GLU A 159 15.84 -12.31 12.37
C GLU A 159 15.77 -12.33 13.91
N GLU A 160 16.13 -11.22 14.58
CA GLU A 160 16.12 -11.11 16.04
C GLU A 160 14.70 -11.13 16.65
N GLN A 161 13.72 -10.55 15.96
CA GLN A 161 12.35 -10.35 16.44
C GLN A 161 11.31 -10.51 15.31
N PRO A 162 11.08 -11.75 14.82
CA PRO A 162 10.23 -12.01 13.66
C PRO A 162 8.75 -11.62 13.82
N ASP A 163 8.28 -11.39 15.05
CA ASP A 163 6.92 -10.94 15.34
C ASP A 163 6.77 -9.41 15.40
N ALA A 164 7.89 -8.68 15.37
CA ALA A 164 7.94 -7.22 15.35
C ALA A 164 9.20 -6.75 14.60
N PRO A 165 9.31 -7.00 13.29
CA PRO A 165 10.51 -6.67 12.51
C PRO A 165 10.76 -5.17 12.37
N THR A 166 9.71 -4.35 12.47
CA THR A 166 9.72 -2.88 12.30
C THR A 166 8.47 -2.26 12.96
N ASN A 167 8.08 -1.03 12.58
CA ASN A 167 6.91 -0.29 13.06
C ASN A 167 6.90 -0.02 14.57
N PHE A 168 8.08 0.12 15.18
CA PHE A 168 8.25 0.33 16.61
C PHE A 168 7.47 1.52 17.15
N GLY A 169 7.40 2.64 16.41
CA GLY A 169 6.59 3.79 16.77
C GLY A 169 5.09 3.48 16.87
N SER A 170 4.57 2.64 15.97
CA SER A 170 3.19 2.17 16.03
C SER A 170 2.96 1.15 17.15
N LEU A 171 3.97 0.33 17.46
CA LEU A 171 3.94 -0.59 18.59
C LEU A 171 4.01 0.16 19.94
N ASP A 172 4.71 1.30 20.02
CA ASP A 172 4.71 2.19 21.19
C ASP A 172 3.31 2.73 21.48
N GLN A 173 2.62 3.21 20.44
CA GLN A 173 1.22 3.63 20.56
C GLN A 173 0.31 2.47 21.02
N GLN A 174 0.50 1.27 20.48
CA GLN A 174 -0.25 0.09 20.90
C GLN A 174 0.04 -0.27 22.37
N ALA A 175 1.29 -0.18 22.81
CA ALA A 175 1.69 -0.41 24.20
C ALA A 175 1.04 0.62 25.14
N ALA A 176 0.96 1.89 24.74
CA ALA A 176 0.25 2.92 25.48
C ALA A 176 -1.26 2.63 25.58
N LEU A 177 -1.91 2.14 24.51
CA LEU A 177 -3.32 1.72 24.58
C LEU A 177 -3.52 0.57 25.57
N ARG A 178 -2.61 -0.41 25.59
CA ARG A 178 -2.63 -1.51 26.57
C ARG A 178 -2.39 -0.98 27.98
N TRP A 179 -1.51 0.00 28.17
CA TRP A 179 -1.30 0.67 29.46
C TRP A 179 -2.58 1.37 29.93
N VAL A 180 -3.28 2.09 29.03
CA VAL A 180 -4.55 2.76 29.35
C VAL A 180 -5.57 1.74 29.84
N GLN A 181 -5.72 0.61 29.15
CA GLN A 181 -6.63 -0.46 29.57
C GLN A 181 -6.34 -0.98 30.99
N ARG A 182 -5.05 -1.10 31.36
CA ARG A 182 -4.66 -1.61 32.68
C ARG A 182 -4.69 -0.54 33.79
N ASN A 183 -4.47 0.74 33.46
CA ASN A 183 -4.15 1.75 34.47
C ASN A 183 -5.14 2.92 34.55
N ILE A 184 -5.90 3.23 33.50
CA ILE A 184 -6.63 4.51 33.45
C ILE A 184 -7.75 4.61 34.51
N ALA A 185 -8.26 3.47 34.98
CA ALA A 185 -9.23 3.40 36.07
C ALA A 185 -8.71 4.04 37.37
N PHE A 186 -7.39 3.96 37.65
CA PHE A 186 -6.79 4.58 38.82
C PHE A 186 -6.79 6.12 38.76
N PHE A 187 -6.93 6.68 37.55
CA PHE A 187 -7.06 8.12 37.33
C PHE A 187 -8.54 8.56 37.29
N GLY A 188 -9.48 7.63 37.48
CA GLY A 188 -10.93 7.84 37.39
C GLY A 188 -11.49 7.73 35.97
N GLY A 189 -10.70 7.23 35.01
CA GLY A 189 -11.14 6.99 33.63
C GLY A 189 -11.84 5.64 33.45
N ASP A 190 -12.61 5.49 32.38
CA ASP A 190 -13.28 4.24 32.02
C ASP A 190 -12.53 3.51 30.88
N PRO A 191 -11.88 2.36 31.14
CA PRO A 191 -11.23 1.58 30.09
C PRO A 191 -12.24 1.01 29.05
N GLY A 192 -13.53 0.90 29.41
CA GLY A 192 -14.62 0.54 28.51
C GLY A 192 -15.17 1.69 27.67
N ASN A 193 -14.63 2.90 27.82
CA ASN A 193 -15.08 4.10 27.09
C ASN A 193 -13.89 4.94 26.61
N VAL A 194 -13.06 4.33 25.76
CA VAL A 194 -11.84 4.92 25.20
C VAL A 194 -12.07 5.39 23.77
N THR A 195 -11.72 6.64 23.48
CA THR A 195 -11.66 7.22 22.14
C THR A 195 -10.19 7.44 21.77
N ILE A 196 -9.74 6.88 20.66
CA ILE A 196 -8.43 7.22 20.08
C ILE A 196 -8.60 8.40 19.11
N ALA A 197 -7.67 9.33 19.12
CA ALA A 197 -7.70 10.50 18.26
C ALA A 197 -6.29 10.89 17.84
N GLY A 198 -6.18 11.48 16.65
CA GLY A 198 -4.92 12.05 16.19
C GLY A 198 -5.09 12.88 14.94
N GLN A 199 -4.07 13.69 14.65
CA GLN A 199 -4.03 14.60 13.52
C GLN A 199 -2.84 14.29 12.61
N SER A 200 -3.02 14.46 11.29
CA SER A 200 -1.99 14.17 10.29
C SER A 200 -1.47 12.72 10.43
N ALA A 201 -0.15 12.52 10.57
CA ALA A 201 0.45 11.23 10.90
C ALA A 201 -0.14 10.56 12.17
N GLY A 202 -0.60 11.32 13.16
CA GLY A 202 -1.34 10.80 14.32
C GLY A 202 -2.73 10.29 13.94
N GLY A 203 -3.39 10.94 12.97
CA GLY A 203 -4.64 10.43 12.38
C GLY A 203 -4.39 9.18 11.52
N GLY A 204 -3.27 9.13 10.80
CA GLY A 204 -2.80 7.93 10.09
C GLY A 204 -2.45 6.79 11.06
N SER A 205 -1.95 7.13 12.24
CA SER A 205 -1.75 6.20 13.35
C SER A 205 -3.09 5.66 13.86
N VAL A 206 -4.11 6.50 14.05
CA VAL A 206 -5.47 6.04 14.37
C VAL A 206 -5.98 5.04 13.32
N MET A 207 -5.83 5.34 12.04
CA MET A 207 -6.21 4.42 10.95
C MET A 207 -5.45 3.08 11.04
N SER A 208 -4.15 3.10 11.30
CA SER A 208 -3.33 1.90 11.45
C SER A 208 -3.73 1.07 12.69
N GLN A 209 -4.00 1.72 13.82
CA GLN A 209 -4.49 1.05 15.03
C GLN A 209 -5.90 0.46 14.81
N MET A 210 -6.74 1.07 13.97
CA MET A 210 -8.02 0.52 13.55
C MET A 210 -7.88 -0.69 12.62
N ALA A 211 -6.94 -0.65 11.68
CA ALA A 211 -6.67 -1.75 10.76
C ALA A 211 -6.10 -2.99 11.46
N CYS A 212 -5.35 -2.81 12.56
CA CYS A 212 -4.85 -3.92 13.36
C CYS A 212 -5.97 -4.55 14.22
N MET A 213 -6.57 -5.63 13.73
CA MET A 213 -7.69 -6.30 14.41
C MET A 213 -7.38 -6.83 15.82
N ASN A 214 -6.10 -7.03 16.14
CA ASN A 214 -5.64 -7.38 17.50
C ASN A 214 -5.90 -6.28 18.54
N ASN A 215 -6.25 -5.07 18.09
CA ASN A 215 -6.62 -3.96 18.96
C ASN A 215 -8.11 -3.92 19.32
N LYS A 216 -8.92 -4.87 18.84
CA LYS A 216 -10.35 -4.93 19.15
C LYS A 216 -10.56 -4.95 20.67
N GLY A 217 -11.34 -3.99 21.17
CA GLY A 217 -11.62 -3.82 22.60
C GLY A 217 -10.66 -2.89 23.34
N LEU A 218 -9.55 -2.44 22.73
CA LEU A 218 -8.67 -1.44 23.33
C LEU A 218 -9.23 -0.01 23.23
N PHE A 219 -10.10 0.23 22.25
CA PHE A 219 -10.80 1.48 22.03
C PHE A 219 -12.20 1.24 21.46
N HIS A 220 -13.03 2.27 21.55
CA HIS A 220 -14.48 2.19 21.33
C HIS A 220 -14.98 3.24 20.34
N ARG A 221 -14.14 4.24 20.00
CA ARG A 221 -14.37 5.33 19.04
C ARG A 221 -13.05 5.81 18.46
N ALA A 222 -13.11 6.43 17.28
CA ALA A 222 -11.95 6.98 16.61
C ALA A 222 -12.21 8.40 16.08
N VAL A 223 -11.21 9.27 16.19
CA VAL A 223 -11.19 10.59 15.54
C VAL A 223 -9.96 10.68 14.65
N VAL A 224 -10.17 10.93 13.35
CA VAL A 224 -9.11 10.98 12.33
C VAL A 224 -9.09 12.39 11.73
N MET A 225 -8.16 13.24 12.16
CA MET A 225 -8.08 14.63 11.70
C MET A 225 -7.05 14.75 10.58
N SER A 226 -7.47 15.19 9.39
CA SER A 226 -6.59 15.51 8.25
C SER A 226 -5.62 14.40 7.83
N ALA A 227 -6.05 13.13 7.79
CA ALA A 227 -5.13 12.00 7.59
C ALA A 227 -5.53 10.96 6.54
N MET A 228 -6.80 10.93 6.12
CA MET A 228 -7.24 10.08 5.00
C MET A 228 -6.83 10.75 3.69
N ILE A 229 -5.55 10.64 3.32
CA ILE A 229 -4.95 11.40 2.20
C ILE A 229 -4.79 10.49 0.98
N ARG A 230 -5.67 10.63 -0.02
CA ARG A 230 -5.47 10.11 -1.38
C ARG A 230 -5.68 11.23 -2.38
N SER A 231 -5.01 11.12 -3.53
CA SER A 231 -5.22 12.01 -4.66
C SER A 231 -6.23 11.37 -5.62
N PRO A 232 -7.23 12.12 -6.12
CA PRO A 232 -8.07 11.65 -7.22
C PRO A 232 -7.32 11.63 -8.56
N TYR A 233 -6.11 12.19 -8.62
CA TYR A 233 -5.33 12.34 -9.86
C TYR A 233 -4.12 11.41 -9.96
N GLN A 234 -3.76 10.71 -8.87
CA GLN A 234 -2.55 9.89 -8.80
C GLN A 234 -2.83 8.58 -8.05
N VAL A 235 -2.16 7.50 -8.46
CA VAL A 235 -2.17 6.22 -7.73
C VAL A 235 -1.08 6.25 -6.66
N GLY A 236 -1.36 5.63 -5.51
CA GLY A 236 -0.46 5.63 -4.35
C GLY A 236 -0.57 6.91 -3.51
N GLY A 237 0.52 7.28 -2.84
CA GLY A 237 0.64 8.51 -2.08
C GLY A 237 0.84 8.32 -0.58
N ILE A 238 0.61 9.40 0.18
CA ILE A 238 0.90 9.48 1.61
C ILE A 238 0.16 8.38 2.39
N GLY A 239 0.89 7.64 3.22
CA GLY A 239 0.30 6.60 4.08
C GLY A 239 -0.01 5.27 3.39
N VAL A 240 0.46 5.05 2.15
CA VAL A 240 0.57 3.69 1.60
C VAL A 240 1.79 3.01 2.25
N PRO A 241 1.64 1.87 2.92
CA PRO A 241 2.76 1.17 3.53
C PRO A 241 3.67 0.56 2.45
N GLU A 242 4.97 0.64 2.66
CA GLU A 242 5.98 0.02 1.80
C GLU A 242 6.19 -1.46 2.18
N GLU A 243 6.51 -2.31 1.21
CA GLU A 243 6.84 -3.72 1.46
C GLU A 243 8.06 -3.88 2.38
N LEU A 244 8.03 -4.85 3.30
CA LEU A 244 9.09 -5.04 4.31
C LEU A 244 10.49 -5.13 3.72
N TRP A 245 10.67 -5.88 2.63
CA TRP A 245 11.97 -6.10 2.03
C TRP A 245 12.56 -4.82 1.40
N HIS A 246 11.73 -3.95 0.82
CA HIS A 246 12.17 -2.64 0.33
C HIS A 246 12.63 -1.75 1.49
N ALA A 247 11.85 -1.73 2.59
CA ALA A 247 12.21 -1.00 3.79
C ALA A 247 13.51 -1.54 4.43
N GLU A 248 13.72 -2.86 4.40
CA GLU A 248 14.95 -3.51 4.85
C GLU A 248 16.17 -3.14 4.01
N GLU A 249 16.03 -3.02 2.68
CA GLU A 249 17.08 -2.53 1.78
C GLU A 249 17.44 -1.07 2.11
N ASN A 250 16.43 -0.22 2.33
CA ASN A 250 16.66 1.16 2.78
C ASN A 250 17.37 1.20 4.15
N GLY A 251 17.01 0.31 5.07
CA GLY A 251 17.70 0.18 6.36
C GLY A 251 19.16 -0.28 6.24
N GLN A 252 19.47 -1.20 5.32
CA GLN A 252 20.85 -1.61 5.02
C GLN A 252 21.68 -0.46 4.45
N HIS A 253 21.09 0.33 3.55
CA HIS A 253 21.72 1.54 3.02
C HIS A 253 21.99 2.56 4.13
N PHE A 254 21.03 2.78 5.03
CA PHE A 254 21.23 3.68 6.16
C PHE A 254 22.32 3.18 7.13
N LEU A 255 22.37 1.89 7.45
CA LEU A 255 23.46 1.33 8.27
C LEU A 255 24.83 1.52 7.60
N SER A 256 24.90 1.29 6.29
CA SER A 256 26.12 1.54 5.51
C SER A 256 26.50 3.02 5.53
N PHE A 257 25.52 3.93 5.46
CA PHE A 257 25.72 5.38 5.56
C PHE A 257 26.24 5.81 6.95
N LEU A 258 25.86 5.09 8.01
CA LEU A 258 26.42 5.25 9.36
C LEU A 258 27.84 4.66 9.49
N GLY A 259 28.36 3.95 8.48
CA GLY A 259 29.62 3.19 8.57
C GLY A 259 29.49 1.92 9.41
N CYS A 260 28.28 1.39 9.59
CA CYS A 260 27.98 0.17 10.32
C CYS A 260 27.63 -0.98 9.35
N SER A 261 28.02 -2.20 9.71
CA SER A 261 27.66 -3.42 8.95
C SER A 261 26.65 -4.30 9.70
N THR A 262 26.33 -3.97 10.95
CA THR A 262 25.41 -4.73 11.81
C THR A 262 24.59 -3.80 12.69
N ILE A 263 23.41 -4.28 13.10
CA ILE A 263 22.55 -3.61 14.09
C ILE A 263 23.27 -3.47 15.42
N GLU A 264 24.05 -4.47 15.84
CA GLU A 264 24.83 -4.41 17.09
C GLU A 264 25.83 -3.23 17.08
N GLN A 265 26.51 -2.99 15.97
CA GLN A 265 27.38 -1.83 15.81
C GLN A 265 26.59 -0.51 15.84
N ALA A 266 25.48 -0.45 15.12
CA ALA A 266 24.65 0.75 15.04
C ALA A 266 23.99 1.09 16.40
N ARG A 267 23.61 0.09 17.21
CA ARG A 267 23.12 0.27 18.60
C ARG A 267 24.15 0.89 19.54
N LYS A 268 25.46 0.76 19.25
CA LYS A 268 26.55 1.36 20.05
C LYS A 268 26.80 2.84 19.72
N LEU A 269 26.23 3.37 18.63
CA LEU A 269 26.36 4.79 18.30
C LEU A 269 25.52 5.66 19.24
N ASP A 270 25.98 6.88 19.47
CA ASP A 270 25.21 7.89 20.18
C ASP A 270 23.96 8.28 19.37
N ALA A 271 22.85 8.54 20.05
CA ALA A 271 21.56 8.82 19.42
C ALA A 271 21.59 10.13 18.60
N ALA A 272 22.27 11.17 19.08
CA ALA A 272 22.38 12.43 18.34
C ALA A 272 23.16 12.23 17.04
N THR A 273 24.18 11.36 17.06
CA THR A 273 24.91 10.98 15.84
C THR A 273 23.99 10.30 14.82
N ILE A 274 23.15 9.36 15.24
CA ILE A 274 22.18 8.71 14.35
C ILE A 274 21.17 9.71 13.81
N ARG A 275 20.62 10.59 14.66
CA ARG A 275 19.69 11.66 14.27
C ARG A 275 20.31 12.53 13.17
N ASP A 276 21.51 13.07 13.41
CA ASP A 276 22.16 14.00 12.49
C ASP A 276 22.48 13.31 11.15
N LYS A 277 22.92 12.05 11.19
CA LYS A 277 23.17 11.25 10.00
C LYS A 277 21.89 10.90 9.24
N TYR A 278 20.79 10.63 9.94
CA TYR A 278 19.50 10.40 9.31
C TYR A 278 18.99 11.65 8.60
N GLU A 279 19.16 12.83 9.18
CA GLU A 279 18.80 14.09 8.52
C GLU A 279 19.63 14.34 7.24
N GLU A 280 20.92 14.00 7.24
CA GLU A 280 21.74 13.98 6.02
C GLU A 280 21.23 12.95 5.00
N TYR A 281 20.90 11.74 5.47
CA TYR A 281 20.43 10.63 4.64
C TYR A 281 19.14 10.98 3.90
N THR A 282 18.14 11.54 4.60
CA THR A 282 16.81 11.84 4.03
C THR A 282 16.81 12.97 2.98
N LYS A 283 17.94 13.65 2.78
CA LYS A 283 18.11 14.62 1.68
C LYS A 283 18.36 13.94 0.34
N ILE A 284 18.77 12.67 0.36
CA ILE A 284 19.21 11.91 -0.82
C ILE A 284 18.37 10.63 -0.98
N PHE A 285 18.02 9.99 0.13
CA PHE A 285 17.32 8.72 0.18
C PHE A 285 15.93 8.85 0.83
N PRO A 286 15.02 7.89 0.60
CA PRO A 286 13.68 7.92 1.19
C PRO A 286 13.71 7.90 2.73
N ALA A 287 12.84 8.71 3.34
CA ALA A 287 12.56 8.64 4.77
C ALA A 287 11.80 7.34 5.12
N MET A 288 11.91 6.92 6.38
CA MET A 288 11.33 5.69 6.90
C MET A 288 9.95 5.94 7.52
N PHE A 289 8.96 5.16 7.10
CA PHE A 289 7.55 5.27 7.51
C PHE A 289 6.99 3.90 7.91
N THR A 290 5.67 3.79 8.12
CA THR A 290 5.00 2.51 8.33
C THR A 290 5.27 1.52 7.18
N VAL A 291 5.62 0.30 7.55
CA VAL A 291 6.00 -0.79 6.65
C VAL A 291 4.97 -1.91 6.72
N LEU A 292 4.65 -2.53 5.59
CA LEU A 292 3.83 -3.74 5.50
C LEU A 292 4.61 -4.94 6.06
N ASP A 293 4.49 -5.16 7.37
CA ASP A 293 5.19 -6.23 8.09
C ASP A 293 4.36 -7.52 8.23
N HIS A 294 3.10 -7.48 7.81
CA HIS A 294 2.10 -8.54 7.98
C HIS A 294 1.90 -8.99 9.44
N LYS A 295 2.30 -8.17 10.40
CA LYS A 295 2.13 -8.37 11.85
C LYS A 295 1.24 -7.28 12.43
N PHE A 296 1.77 -6.07 12.54
CA PHE A 296 1.01 -4.90 12.97
C PHE A 296 0.29 -4.27 11.77
N CYS A 297 1.02 -4.03 10.69
CA CYS A 297 0.51 -3.49 9.44
C CYS A 297 0.29 -4.64 8.46
N VAL A 298 -0.98 -4.96 8.21
CA VAL A 298 -1.38 -6.11 7.36
C VAL A 298 -1.93 -5.67 6.00
N GLY A 299 -1.83 -4.38 5.68
CA GLY A 299 -2.28 -3.78 4.42
C GLY A 299 -2.38 -2.27 4.54
N ASP A 300 -2.74 -1.61 3.45
CA ASP A 300 -3.07 -0.19 3.45
C ASP A 300 -4.29 0.09 4.36
N PRO A 301 -4.15 0.89 5.43
CA PRO A 301 -5.23 1.16 6.37
C PRO A 301 -6.47 1.79 5.72
N MET A 302 -6.33 2.58 4.65
CA MET A 302 -7.48 3.17 3.94
C MET A 302 -8.23 2.13 3.10
N VAL A 303 -7.49 1.21 2.48
CA VAL A 303 -8.08 0.08 1.74
C VAL A 303 -8.81 -0.85 2.70
N LEU A 304 -8.19 -1.22 3.82
CA LEU A 304 -8.81 -2.04 4.86
C LEU A 304 -10.04 -1.34 5.48
N PHE A 305 -10.00 -0.02 5.63
CA PHE A 305 -11.17 0.77 6.06
C PHE A 305 -12.32 0.68 5.06
N MET A 306 -12.05 0.89 3.77
CA MET A 306 -13.04 0.79 2.69
C MET A 306 -13.69 -0.59 2.61
N GLU A 307 -12.94 -1.64 2.97
CA GLU A 307 -13.41 -3.03 2.98
C GLU A 307 -14.17 -3.46 4.23
N GLY A 308 -14.20 -2.61 5.28
CA GLY A 308 -14.74 -3.01 6.58
C GLY A 308 -13.84 -4.00 7.34
N LYS A 309 -12.56 -4.14 6.94
CA LYS A 309 -11.55 -4.98 7.60
C LYS A 309 -10.79 -4.20 8.67
N HIS A 310 -11.53 -3.56 9.56
CA HIS A 310 -10.99 -2.76 10.65
C HIS A 310 -11.83 -2.91 11.91
N VAL A 311 -11.32 -2.43 13.04
CA VAL A 311 -12.10 -2.36 14.28
C VAL A 311 -13.30 -1.42 14.06
N ASN A 312 -14.49 -2.02 14.07
CA ASN A 312 -15.75 -1.33 13.79
C ASN A 312 -16.23 -0.50 14.99
N VAL A 313 -16.05 0.82 14.92
CA VAL A 313 -16.40 1.82 15.95
C VAL A 313 -16.99 3.08 15.31
N PRO A 314 -17.71 3.95 16.06
CA PRO A 314 -18.03 5.30 15.58
C PRO A 314 -16.77 6.08 15.20
N VAL A 315 -16.83 6.84 14.10
CA VAL A 315 -15.70 7.61 13.56
C VAL A 315 -16.11 9.07 13.37
N MET A 316 -15.25 9.99 13.79
CA MET A 316 -15.30 11.39 13.37
C MET A 316 -14.06 11.67 12.51
N SER A 317 -14.23 12.33 11.38
CA SER A 317 -13.11 12.70 10.50
C SER A 317 -13.34 14.07 9.89
N GLY A 318 -12.28 14.74 9.47
CA GLY A 318 -12.40 16.04 8.81
C GLY A 318 -11.09 16.58 8.31
N ASN A 319 -11.16 17.77 7.72
CA ASN A 319 -10.05 18.46 7.11
C ASN A 319 -10.17 19.98 7.30
N THR A 320 -9.06 20.68 7.18
CA THR A 320 -9.05 22.14 6.99
C THR A 320 -9.24 22.46 5.49
N SER A 321 -9.71 23.66 5.14
CA SER A 321 -10.03 23.96 3.73
C SER A 321 -8.79 24.09 2.84
N ASP A 322 -7.71 24.70 3.34
CA ASP A 322 -6.54 25.08 2.54
C ASP A 322 -5.38 24.05 2.60
N GLU A 323 -5.59 22.86 3.16
CA GLU A 323 -4.56 21.82 3.26
C GLU A 323 -4.46 20.91 2.03
N PHE A 324 -3.22 20.50 1.73
CA PHE A 324 -2.85 19.49 0.72
C PHE A 324 -3.74 19.46 -0.54
N PRO A 325 -3.83 20.57 -1.29
CA PRO A 325 -4.64 20.60 -2.49
C PRO A 325 -4.08 19.61 -3.52
N SER A 326 -4.95 18.79 -4.08
CA SER A 326 -4.69 17.99 -5.27
C SER A 326 -5.05 18.81 -6.51
N TYR A 327 -4.24 18.73 -7.55
CA TYR A 327 -4.45 19.46 -8.80
C TYR A 327 -3.75 18.74 -9.95
N ILE A 328 -4.09 19.14 -11.17
CA ILE A 328 -3.38 18.73 -12.39
C ILE A 328 -2.53 19.91 -12.84
N GLU A 329 -1.21 19.73 -12.87
CA GLU A 329 -0.30 20.71 -13.47
C GLU A 329 -0.35 20.54 -14.98
N ALA A 330 -0.70 21.57 -15.74
CA ALA A 330 -0.69 21.51 -17.21
C ALA A 330 -0.26 22.86 -17.78
N SER A 331 0.58 22.82 -18.81
CA SER A 331 1.13 24.01 -19.47
C SER A 331 0.15 24.69 -20.44
N SER A 332 -0.92 23.99 -20.83
CA SER A 332 -1.98 24.49 -21.71
C SER A 332 -3.24 23.63 -21.59
N LYS A 333 -4.37 24.07 -22.18
CA LYS A 333 -5.59 23.26 -22.26
C LYS A 333 -5.41 21.96 -23.05
N GLU A 334 -4.53 21.96 -24.04
CA GLU A 334 -4.21 20.75 -24.81
C GLU A 334 -3.39 19.76 -23.95
N ASP A 335 -2.45 20.27 -23.16
CA ASP A 335 -1.69 19.48 -22.18
C ASP A 335 -2.61 18.93 -21.08
N LEU A 336 -3.57 19.73 -20.59
CA LEU A 336 -4.60 19.27 -19.66
C LEU A 336 -5.43 18.13 -20.23
N LYS A 337 -5.78 18.18 -21.52
CA LYS A 337 -6.52 17.12 -22.18
C LYS A 337 -5.72 15.81 -22.18
N LYS A 338 -4.44 15.86 -22.54
CA LYS A 338 -3.54 14.70 -22.50
C LYS A 338 -3.41 14.12 -21.09
N LYS A 339 -3.19 14.97 -20.09
CA LYS A 339 -3.10 14.53 -18.68
C LYS A 339 -4.41 13.95 -18.18
N ALA A 340 -5.55 14.50 -18.58
CA ALA A 340 -6.85 13.92 -18.27
C ALA A 340 -7.01 12.53 -18.90
N GLU A 341 -6.55 12.33 -20.14
CA GLU A 341 -6.52 11.00 -20.80
C GLU A 341 -5.63 10.02 -20.05
N GLU A 342 -4.45 10.44 -19.59
CA GLU A 342 -3.54 9.63 -18.77
C GLU A 342 -4.17 9.22 -17.42
N ILE A 343 -4.79 10.17 -16.72
CA ILE A 343 -5.33 9.96 -15.37
C ILE A 343 -6.66 9.19 -15.40
N PHE A 344 -7.56 9.54 -16.32
CA PHE A 344 -8.95 9.06 -16.31
C PHE A 344 -9.28 8.08 -17.44
N GLY A 345 -8.39 7.90 -18.43
CA GLY A 345 -8.66 7.05 -19.61
C GLY A 345 -9.93 7.47 -20.33
N LYS A 346 -10.81 6.52 -20.65
CA LYS A 346 -12.14 6.79 -21.28
C LYS A 346 -13.01 7.84 -20.60
N ASN A 347 -12.78 8.11 -19.32
CA ASN A 347 -13.54 9.09 -18.57
C ASN A 347 -12.97 10.53 -18.69
N ALA A 348 -11.88 10.72 -19.43
CA ALA A 348 -11.24 12.03 -19.62
C ALA A 348 -12.17 13.04 -20.28
N GLU A 349 -12.90 12.65 -21.33
CA GLU A 349 -13.89 13.55 -21.94
C GLU A 349 -15.00 13.94 -20.96
N THR A 350 -15.45 13.02 -20.12
CA THR A 350 -16.42 13.30 -19.06
C THR A 350 -15.84 14.29 -18.05
N PHE A 351 -14.60 14.07 -17.61
CA PHE A 351 -13.89 14.98 -16.71
C PHE A 351 -13.78 16.40 -17.29
N LEU A 352 -13.34 16.53 -18.54
CA LEU A 352 -13.12 17.82 -19.21
C LEU A 352 -14.43 18.59 -19.50
N ARG A 353 -15.59 17.93 -19.44
CA ARG A 353 -16.90 18.60 -19.54
C ARG A 353 -17.28 19.35 -18.26
N PHE A 354 -16.67 19.05 -17.12
CA PHE A 354 -16.93 19.78 -15.88
C PHE A 354 -16.28 21.18 -15.94
N PRO A 355 -17.03 22.26 -15.70
CA PRO A 355 -16.46 23.60 -15.61
C PRO A 355 -15.31 23.70 -14.58
N GLU A 356 -15.41 22.95 -13.49
CA GLU A 356 -14.40 22.88 -12.43
C GLU A 356 -13.08 22.27 -12.93
N ALA A 357 -13.12 21.29 -13.82
CA ALA A 357 -11.92 20.68 -14.41
C ALA A 357 -11.15 21.65 -15.29
N MET A 358 -11.88 22.51 -16.02
CA MET A 358 -11.32 23.46 -16.98
C MET A 358 -10.91 24.80 -16.36
N ARG A 359 -11.13 24.97 -15.05
CA ARG A 359 -10.77 26.19 -14.32
C ARG A 359 -9.31 26.14 -13.91
N GLU A 360 -8.55 27.08 -14.45
CA GLU A 360 -7.17 27.37 -14.05
C GLU A 360 -7.17 28.24 -12.79
N ASP A 361 -6.29 27.95 -11.84
CA ASP A 361 -6.03 28.80 -10.68
C ASP A 361 -4.93 29.84 -10.97
N SER A 362 -4.59 30.66 -9.98
CA SER A 362 -3.58 31.71 -10.12
C SER A 362 -2.17 31.20 -10.37
N ASP A 363 -1.91 29.93 -10.10
CA ASP A 363 -0.60 29.28 -10.23
C ASP A 363 -0.50 28.44 -11.51
N GLY A 364 -1.49 28.54 -12.41
CA GLY A 364 -1.55 27.79 -13.66
C GLY A 364 -1.94 26.32 -13.48
N LYS A 365 -2.56 25.96 -12.34
CA LYS A 365 -2.99 24.58 -12.02
C LYS A 365 -4.47 24.41 -12.29
N TYR A 366 -4.86 23.20 -12.68
CA TYR A 366 -6.25 22.87 -13.02
C TYR A 366 -6.87 21.93 -12.00
N ALA A 367 -8.22 21.96 -11.94
CA ALA A 367 -9.00 21.02 -11.15
C ALA A 367 -8.59 20.96 -9.66
N LYS A 368 -8.24 22.11 -9.06
CA LYS A 368 -7.81 22.15 -7.66
C LYS A 368 -8.92 21.69 -6.72
N VAL A 369 -8.65 20.65 -5.93
CA VAL A 369 -9.57 20.10 -4.92
C VAL A 369 -8.80 19.76 -3.63
N ASN A 370 -9.51 19.64 -2.51
CA ASN A 370 -8.93 19.09 -1.29
C ASN A 370 -8.97 17.55 -1.36
N GLY A 371 -7.80 16.91 -1.46
CA GLY A 371 -7.70 15.45 -1.59
C GLY A 371 -8.21 14.70 -0.36
N ILE A 372 -8.00 15.27 0.84
CA ILE A 372 -8.50 14.70 2.09
C ILE A 372 -10.04 14.72 2.11
N GLU A 373 -10.66 15.86 1.80
CA GLU A 373 -12.13 15.96 1.70
C GLU A 373 -12.68 14.89 0.75
N CYS A 374 -12.10 14.79 -0.46
CA CYS A 374 -12.53 13.81 -1.45
C CYS A 374 -12.40 12.38 -0.93
N THR A 375 -11.31 12.06 -0.24
CA THR A 375 -11.03 10.71 0.28
C THR A 375 -11.97 10.37 1.44
N ILE A 376 -12.14 11.25 2.44
CA ILE A 376 -13.04 10.99 3.57
C ILE A 376 -14.47 10.76 3.07
N LYS A 377 -14.95 11.63 2.17
CA LYS A 377 -16.32 11.51 1.62
C LYS A 377 -16.50 10.25 0.79
N CYS A 378 -15.48 9.83 0.03
CA CYS A 378 -15.47 8.54 -0.67
C CYS A 378 -15.64 7.38 0.32
N LEU A 379 -14.75 7.28 1.31
CA LEU A 379 -14.75 6.20 2.30
C LEU A 379 -16.05 6.16 3.13
N PHE A 380 -16.56 7.32 3.54
CA PHE A 380 -17.80 7.39 4.34
C PHE A 380 -19.05 7.07 3.51
N SER A 381 -19.05 7.38 2.21
CA SER A 381 -20.17 7.03 1.31
C SER A 381 -20.27 5.51 1.08
N ASP A 382 -19.16 4.78 1.16
CA ASP A 382 -19.11 3.33 0.93
C ASP A 382 -19.32 2.48 2.18
N LYS A 383 -19.47 3.11 3.35
CA LYS A 383 -19.70 2.46 4.65
C LYS A 383 -20.75 1.33 4.58
N LYS A 384 -21.92 1.56 3.97
CA LYS A 384 -22.96 0.52 3.86
C LYS A 384 -22.50 -0.72 3.08
N SER A 385 -21.76 -0.51 1.99
CA SER A 385 -21.18 -1.58 1.17
C SER A 385 -20.15 -2.40 1.94
N ALA A 386 -19.44 -1.77 2.88
CA ALA A 386 -18.53 -2.42 3.82
C ALA A 386 -19.23 -3.16 4.97
N GLY A 387 -20.57 -3.18 5.01
CA GLY A 387 -21.35 -3.78 6.10
C GLY A 387 -21.34 -2.97 7.40
N GLU A 388 -20.82 -1.74 7.35
CA GLU A 388 -20.61 -0.90 8.51
C GLU A 388 -21.91 -0.25 8.99
N LYS A 389 -22.21 -0.40 10.28
CA LYS A 389 -23.43 0.17 10.87
C LYS A 389 -23.14 1.50 11.56
N LYS A 390 -21.89 1.70 12.06
CA LYS A 390 -21.28 2.93 12.65
C LYS A 390 -22.26 3.86 13.36
N PRO A 391 -21.96 5.12 13.70
CA PRO A 391 -22.12 6.27 12.80
C PRO A 391 -20.79 6.95 12.46
N TYR A 392 -20.73 7.62 11.30
CA TYR A 392 -19.56 8.40 10.86
C TYR A 392 -19.95 9.88 10.74
N TYR A 393 -19.11 10.80 11.24
CA TYR A 393 -19.35 12.24 11.23
C TYR A 393 -18.20 12.95 10.50
N TYR A 394 -18.55 13.79 9.53
CA TYR A 394 -17.58 14.55 8.76
C TYR A 394 -17.66 16.05 9.08
N TYR A 395 -16.51 16.70 9.27
CA TYR A 395 -16.40 18.16 9.38
C TYR A 395 -15.44 18.76 8.35
N ARG A 396 -15.67 20.03 8.05
CA ARG A 396 -14.71 20.90 7.36
C ARG A 396 -14.43 22.14 8.21
N PHE A 397 -13.16 22.43 8.45
CA PHE A 397 -12.72 23.59 9.20
C PHE A 397 -12.36 24.74 8.24
N ASP A 398 -13.14 25.81 8.29
CA ASP A 398 -13.11 26.93 7.33
C ASP A 398 -13.25 28.34 7.96
N PRO A 399 -12.72 28.64 9.16
CA PRO A 399 -12.73 30.00 9.71
C PRO A 399 -11.57 30.85 9.17
N ASP A 400 -11.67 32.16 9.33
CA ASP A 400 -10.53 33.07 9.17
C ASP A 400 -9.47 32.77 10.24
N ILE A 401 -8.21 32.67 9.80
CA ILE A 401 -7.05 32.50 10.68
C ILE A 401 -6.24 33.80 10.68
N PRO A 402 -6.28 34.58 11.77
CA PRO A 402 -5.62 35.87 11.82
C PRO A 402 -4.09 35.70 11.97
N GLY A 403 -3.35 36.64 11.40
CA GLY A 403 -1.90 36.64 11.42
C GLY A 403 -1.34 37.49 10.28
N TRP A 404 -0.16 38.05 10.47
CA TRP A 404 0.52 38.81 9.41
C TRP A 404 0.97 37.93 8.24
N ASP A 405 1.08 36.62 8.48
CA ASP A 405 1.52 35.60 7.54
C ASP A 405 0.42 35.13 6.58
N ASN A 406 -0.85 35.48 6.84
CA ASN A 406 -2.02 35.10 6.04
C ASN A 406 -2.02 33.60 5.67
N ALA A 407 -1.75 32.74 6.65
CA ALA A 407 -1.54 31.31 6.42
C ALA A 407 -2.79 30.55 5.91
N GLY A 408 -3.96 31.20 5.88
CA GLY A 408 -5.23 30.54 5.58
C GLY A 408 -5.57 29.47 6.62
N THR A 409 -6.45 28.54 6.25
CA THR A 409 -6.78 27.37 7.06
C THR A 409 -5.76 26.25 6.81
N PHE A 410 -4.50 26.52 7.13
CA PHE A 410 -3.40 25.59 6.93
C PHE A 410 -3.60 24.29 7.73
N HIS A 411 -2.91 23.24 7.31
CA HIS A 411 -2.95 21.91 7.93
C HIS A 411 -2.67 21.99 9.44
N SER A 412 -3.49 21.30 10.24
CA SER A 412 -3.39 21.22 11.71
C SER A 412 -3.87 22.44 12.51
N VAL A 413 -4.26 23.56 11.89
CA VAL A 413 -4.65 24.76 12.67
C VAL A 413 -5.92 24.56 13.53
N ASP A 414 -6.76 23.60 13.16
CA ASP A 414 -7.97 23.22 13.89
C ASP A 414 -7.69 22.62 15.28
N LEU A 415 -6.45 22.18 15.53
CA LEU A 415 -5.99 21.70 16.84
C LEU A 415 -6.16 22.74 17.95
N TRP A 416 -5.80 24.00 17.69
CA TRP A 416 -6.01 25.09 18.66
C TRP A 416 -7.46 25.24 19.09
N PHE A 417 -8.39 24.93 18.18
CA PHE A 417 -9.81 25.08 18.41
C PHE A 417 -10.39 23.88 19.15
N PHE A 418 -10.05 22.65 18.74
CA PHE A 418 -10.56 21.42 19.38
C PHE A 418 -10.04 21.24 20.82
N PHE A 419 -8.78 21.61 21.08
CA PHE A 419 -8.21 21.61 22.44
C PHE A 419 -8.56 22.86 23.25
N GLU A 420 -9.15 23.90 22.64
CA GLU A 420 -9.47 25.18 23.27
C GLU A 420 -8.24 25.88 23.89
N THR A 421 -7.15 25.88 23.13
CA THR A 421 -5.83 26.36 23.54
C THR A 421 -5.41 27.65 22.84
N LEU A 422 -6.32 28.31 22.10
CA LEU A 422 -6.08 29.58 21.39
C LEU A 422 -5.34 30.65 22.20
N ALA A 423 -5.58 30.73 23.53
CA ALA A 423 -4.92 31.69 24.41
C ALA A 423 -3.39 31.49 24.55
N LYS A 424 -2.88 30.34 24.11
CA LYS A 424 -1.44 30.03 24.08
C LYS A 424 -0.81 30.31 22.72
N CYS A 425 -1.63 30.51 21.68
CA CYS A 425 -1.15 30.81 20.35
C CYS A 425 -0.72 32.28 20.24
N TRP A 426 0.30 32.55 19.44
CA TRP A 426 0.78 33.92 19.15
C TRP A 426 -0.18 34.70 18.25
N ARG A 427 -1.06 34.01 17.52
CA ARG A 427 -2.00 34.62 16.58
C ARG A 427 -3.01 35.49 17.31
N PRO A 428 -3.42 36.65 16.74
CA PRO A 428 -4.29 37.60 17.41
C PRO A 428 -5.77 37.19 17.28
N PHE A 429 -6.11 36.01 17.81
CA PHE A 429 -7.49 35.52 17.86
C PHE A 429 -8.38 36.47 18.67
N VAL A 430 -9.58 36.73 18.16
CA VAL A 430 -10.60 37.58 18.80
C VAL A 430 -11.84 36.77 19.21
N GLY A 431 -12.75 37.38 19.98
CA GLY A 431 -13.90 36.73 20.64
C GLY A 431 -14.61 35.61 19.85
N GLN A 432 -14.94 35.83 18.58
CA GLN A 432 -15.62 34.84 17.74
C GLN A 432 -14.84 33.51 17.61
N HIS A 433 -13.51 33.57 17.56
CA HIS A 433 -12.66 32.39 17.49
C HIS A 433 -12.71 31.58 18.79
N TYR A 434 -12.75 32.25 19.94
CA TYR A 434 -12.89 31.60 21.25
C TYR A 434 -14.28 30.98 21.41
N ASP A 435 -15.33 31.65 20.93
CA ASP A 435 -16.68 31.07 20.90
C ASP A 435 -16.74 29.84 20.01
N LEU A 436 -16.17 29.89 18.80
CA LEU A 436 -16.07 28.75 17.89
C LEU A 436 -15.30 27.59 18.52
N SER A 437 -14.14 27.86 19.10
CA SER A 437 -13.30 26.86 19.76
C SER A 437 -14.03 26.19 20.92
N ARG A 438 -14.77 26.95 21.75
CA ARG A 438 -15.62 26.38 22.80
C ARG A 438 -16.64 25.39 22.24
N MET A 439 -17.32 25.77 21.15
CA MET A 439 -18.34 24.91 20.51
C MET A 439 -17.71 23.66 19.88
N MET A 440 -16.57 23.81 19.19
CA MET A 440 -15.82 22.68 18.62
C MET A 440 -15.39 21.69 19.71
N CYS A 441 -14.83 22.20 20.81
CA CYS A 441 -14.45 21.36 21.96
C CYS A 441 -15.67 20.66 22.59
N ASN A 442 -16.83 21.32 22.64
CA ASN A 442 -18.08 20.70 23.12
C ASN A 442 -18.52 19.54 22.22
N TYR A 443 -18.53 19.72 20.89
CA TYR A 443 -18.83 18.61 19.96
C TYR A 443 -17.87 17.45 20.14
N TRP A 444 -16.58 17.76 20.27
CA TRP A 444 -15.54 16.75 20.40
C TRP A 444 -15.70 15.95 21.69
N VAL A 445 -15.94 16.63 22.81
CA VAL A 445 -16.19 15.97 24.10
C VAL A 445 -17.46 15.13 24.09
N ASN A 446 -18.54 15.61 23.47
CA ASN A 446 -19.76 14.81 23.34
C ASN A 446 -19.50 13.53 22.56
N PHE A 447 -18.78 13.61 21.44
CA PHE A 447 -18.40 12.44 20.67
C PHE A 447 -17.53 11.48 21.48
N ILE A 448 -16.53 11.98 22.21
CA ILE A 448 -15.67 11.16 23.09
C ILE A 448 -16.52 10.40 24.13
N LYS A 449 -17.53 11.05 24.70
CA LYS A 449 -18.39 10.47 25.73
C LYS A 449 -19.35 9.42 25.17
N THR A 450 -19.99 9.69 24.04
CA THR A 450 -21.19 8.98 23.59
C THR A 450 -21.05 8.34 22.21
N GLY A 451 -20.21 8.89 21.34
CA GLY A 451 -20.10 8.53 19.92
C GLY A 451 -21.02 9.37 19.03
N ASP A 452 -21.65 10.37 19.62
CA ASP A 452 -22.51 11.36 18.98
C ASP A 452 -22.01 12.75 19.41
N PRO A 453 -21.61 13.64 18.47
CA PRO A 453 -21.09 14.96 18.81
C PRO A 453 -22.17 15.91 19.35
N ASN A 454 -23.46 15.60 19.19
CA ASN A 454 -24.54 16.54 19.48
C ASN A 454 -24.73 16.84 20.98
N GLY A 455 -25.08 18.09 21.29
CA GLY A 455 -25.36 18.55 22.65
C GLY A 455 -25.61 20.05 22.73
N ASN A 456 -25.63 20.57 23.96
CA ASN A 456 -25.82 22.00 24.23
C ASN A 456 -24.48 22.74 24.31
N ASP A 457 -24.51 24.04 24.05
CA ASP A 457 -23.40 24.95 24.34
C ASP A 457 -23.43 25.42 25.82
N ALA A 458 -22.45 26.24 26.21
CA ALA A 458 -22.28 26.74 27.57
C ALA A 458 -23.45 27.58 28.11
N ASP A 459 -24.27 28.17 27.23
CA ASP A 459 -25.49 28.91 27.61
C ASP A 459 -26.73 28.01 27.78
N GLY A 460 -26.56 26.69 27.60
CA GLY A 460 -27.63 25.70 27.70
C GLY A 460 -28.48 25.55 26.44
N LYS A 461 -28.23 26.32 25.37
CA LYS A 461 -28.94 26.15 24.10
C LYS A 461 -28.35 25.00 23.29
N PRO A 462 -29.17 24.28 22.50
CA PRO A 462 -28.65 23.25 21.61
C PRO A 462 -27.71 23.86 20.56
N MET A 463 -26.55 23.23 20.36
CA MET A 463 -25.69 23.53 19.22
C MET A 463 -26.35 23.03 17.92
N PRO A 464 -25.97 23.56 16.74
CA PRO A 464 -26.44 23.03 15.46
C PRO A 464 -26.32 21.50 15.35
N TYR A 465 -27.37 20.83 14.90
CA TYR A 465 -27.39 19.37 14.90
C TYR A 465 -26.48 18.80 13.82
N TRP A 466 -25.41 18.11 14.22
CA TRP A 466 -24.48 17.41 13.34
C TRP A 466 -25.03 16.02 13.00
N TYR A 467 -25.49 15.85 11.77
CA TYR A 467 -25.96 14.57 11.27
C TYR A 467 -24.79 13.64 10.92
N PRO A 468 -24.94 12.32 11.10
CA PRO A 468 -24.04 11.35 10.49
C PRO A 468 -23.97 11.55 8.98
N TYR A 469 -22.79 11.35 8.41
CA TYR A 469 -22.57 11.35 6.97
C TYR A 469 -23.07 10.03 6.37
N GLU A 470 -23.95 10.12 5.37
CA GLU A 470 -24.47 8.98 4.61
C GLU A 470 -24.51 9.36 3.12
N LYS A 471 -24.31 8.39 2.21
CA LYS A 471 -24.29 8.67 0.76
C LYS A 471 -25.56 9.39 0.27
N GLU A 472 -26.72 8.96 0.76
CA GLU A 472 -28.02 9.54 0.37
C GLU A 472 -28.34 10.85 1.10
N LYS A 473 -27.57 11.18 2.14
CA LYS A 473 -27.71 12.41 2.93
C LYS A 473 -26.32 12.87 3.41
N PRO A 474 -25.49 13.44 2.50
CA PRO A 474 -24.08 13.73 2.76
C PRO A 474 -23.91 14.99 3.61
N CYS A 475 -24.40 14.94 4.84
CA CYS A 475 -24.32 16.06 5.77
C CYS A 475 -22.91 16.25 6.31
N GLU A 476 -22.47 17.50 6.36
CA GLU A 476 -21.19 17.94 6.93
C GLU A 476 -21.42 19.04 7.97
N MET A 477 -20.52 19.11 8.95
CA MET A 477 -20.40 20.26 9.84
C MET A 477 -19.29 21.17 9.33
N ILE A 478 -19.63 22.41 8.97
CA ILE A 478 -18.65 23.42 8.56
C ILE A 478 -18.41 24.35 9.74
N PHE A 479 -17.18 24.42 10.22
CA PHE A 479 -16.78 25.39 11.24
C PHE A 479 -16.33 26.68 10.55
N MET A 480 -17.20 27.68 10.51
CA MET A 480 -16.89 29.03 10.02
C MET A 480 -16.52 29.95 11.19
N SER A 481 -15.91 31.09 10.90
CA SER A 481 -15.41 32.06 11.88
C SER A 481 -16.36 32.43 13.01
N ASP A 482 -17.64 32.58 12.70
CA ASP A 482 -18.65 33.08 13.63
C ASP A 482 -19.52 31.96 14.22
N ARG A 483 -19.62 30.80 13.57
CA ARG A 483 -20.47 29.69 14.00
C ARG A 483 -20.19 28.37 13.25
N PRO A 484 -20.54 27.22 13.88
CA PRO A 484 -20.76 25.97 13.16
C PRO A 484 -22.03 26.04 12.29
N VAL A 485 -21.94 25.53 11.07
CA VAL A 485 -23.06 25.43 10.11
C VAL A 485 -23.18 24.02 9.58
N VAL A 486 -24.40 23.50 9.61
CA VAL A 486 -24.73 22.20 9.02
C VAL A 486 -25.05 22.41 7.56
N ASN A 487 -24.36 21.68 6.69
CA ASN A 487 -24.66 21.62 5.27
C ASN A 487 -25.04 20.18 4.90
N CYS A 488 -26.23 19.98 4.33
CA CYS A 488 -26.68 18.69 3.82
C CYS A 488 -26.99 18.76 2.31
N GLY A 489 -26.26 19.62 1.60
CA GLY A 489 -26.37 19.76 0.15
C GLY A 489 -25.89 18.51 -0.59
N TRP A 490 -26.23 18.41 -1.89
CA TRP A 490 -25.75 17.31 -2.73
C TRP A 490 -24.23 17.39 -2.96
N VAL A 491 -23.61 16.25 -3.24
CA VAL A 491 -22.24 16.24 -3.77
C VAL A 491 -22.33 16.68 -5.24
N THR A 492 -21.45 17.57 -5.70
CA THR A 492 -21.49 17.98 -7.11
C THR A 492 -21.10 16.81 -8.01
N PRO A 493 -21.62 16.71 -9.23
CA PRO A 493 -21.24 15.65 -10.18
C PRO A 493 -19.73 15.55 -10.40
N PHE A 494 -19.02 16.69 -10.37
CA PHE A 494 -17.57 16.73 -10.42
C PHE A 494 -16.91 16.04 -9.22
N LYS A 495 -17.36 16.33 -8.00
CA LYS A 495 -16.83 15.69 -6.78
C LYS A 495 -17.20 14.20 -6.72
N GLU A 496 -18.39 13.81 -7.15
CA GLU A 496 -18.79 12.39 -7.26
C GLU A 496 -17.86 11.65 -8.24
N PHE A 497 -17.57 12.24 -9.40
CA PHE A 497 -16.64 11.69 -10.37
C PHE A 497 -15.24 11.43 -9.76
N LEU A 498 -14.72 12.40 -9.01
CA LEU A 498 -13.43 12.27 -8.33
C LEU A 498 -13.45 11.23 -7.20
N GLN A 499 -14.55 11.12 -6.46
CA GLN A 499 -14.73 10.10 -5.41
C GLN A 499 -14.75 8.68 -6.00
N GLU A 500 -15.42 8.47 -7.13
CA GLU A 500 -15.39 7.17 -7.83
C GLU A 500 -13.99 6.85 -8.38
N GLN A 501 -13.23 7.87 -8.81
CA GLN A 501 -11.83 7.66 -9.20
C GLN A 501 -10.97 7.28 -7.99
N ILE A 502 -11.11 7.92 -6.83
CA ILE A 502 -10.40 7.52 -5.59
C ILE A 502 -10.79 6.09 -5.20
N LYS A 503 -12.07 5.74 -5.27
CA LYS A 503 -12.53 4.38 -5.00
C LYS A 503 -11.84 3.38 -5.93
N LYS A 504 -11.76 3.72 -7.22
CA LYS A 504 -11.05 2.91 -8.20
C LYS A 504 -9.57 2.79 -7.84
N THR A 505 -8.86 3.86 -7.52
CA THR A 505 -7.43 3.79 -7.15
C THR A 505 -7.18 3.01 -5.87
N LEU A 506 -8.06 3.14 -4.87
CA LEU A 506 -8.06 2.28 -3.67
C LEU A 506 -8.41 0.81 -4.00
N SER A 507 -9.09 0.57 -5.11
CA SER A 507 -9.40 -0.76 -5.64
C SER A 507 -8.43 -1.24 -6.73
N ILE A 508 -7.43 -0.44 -7.13
CA ILE A 508 -6.48 -0.81 -8.21
C ILE A 508 -5.49 -1.88 -7.72
N GLY A 509 -5.36 -2.09 -6.40
CA GLY A 509 -4.80 -3.32 -5.84
C GLY A 509 -5.73 -4.55 -5.92
N LYS A 510 -6.87 -4.43 -6.62
CA LYS A 510 -7.97 -5.40 -6.64
C LYS A 510 -8.74 -5.42 -7.96
N ILE A 511 -8.08 -5.76 -9.04
CA ILE A 511 -8.78 -6.55 -10.05
C ILE A 511 -8.23 -7.97 -9.92
N PHE A 512 -8.55 -8.65 -8.83
CA PHE A 512 -8.35 -10.09 -8.72
C PHE A 512 -9.68 -10.77 -9.03
N HIS A 513 -9.78 -11.36 -10.21
CA HIS A 513 -10.90 -12.22 -10.57
C HIS A 513 -10.51 -13.65 -10.21
N LYS A 514 -11.24 -14.29 -9.30
CA LYS A 514 -10.97 -15.68 -8.91
C LYS A 514 -10.97 -16.63 -10.11
N GLU A 515 -11.78 -16.30 -11.11
CA GLU A 515 -11.89 -17.02 -12.38
C GLU A 515 -10.57 -17.03 -13.18
N TRP A 516 -9.64 -16.10 -12.92
CA TRP A 516 -8.32 -16.07 -13.59
C TRP A 516 -7.38 -17.17 -13.14
N LEU A 517 -7.60 -17.74 -11.97
CA LEU A 517 -6.82 -18.86 -11.44
C LEU A 517 -7.48 -20.21 -11.71
N GLU A 518 -8.66 -20.24 -12.35
CA GLU A 518 -9.22 -21.49 -12.84
C GLU A 518 -8.30 -22.07 -13.92
N PRO A 519 -7.77 -23.29 -13.75
CA PRO A 519 -6.87 -23.89 -14.71
C PRO A 519 -7.50 -23.93 -16.10
N ILE A 520 -6.80 -23.44 -17.12
CA ILE A 520 -7.34 -23.39 -18.48
C ILE A 520 -7.70 -24.77 -19.05
N TRP A 521 -7.25 -25.85 -18.43
CA TRP A 521 -7.55 -27.24 -18.79
C TRP A 521 -8.64 -27.90 -17.92
N GLU A 522 -9.16 -27.21 -16.90
CA GLU A 522 -10.23 -27.68 -16.03
C GLU A 522 -11.52 -26.86 -16.22
N GLY A 523 -12.64 -27.39 -15.71
CA GLY A 523 -13.94 -26.71 -15.76
C GLY A 523 -14.51 -26.56 -17.17
N GLU A 524 -15.62 -25.83 -17.28
CA GLU A 524 -16.32 -25.63 -18.55
C GLU A 524 -16.00 -24.29 -19.23
N TYR A 525 -15.44 -23.30 -18.51
CA TYR A 525 -15.30 -21.92 -18.99
C TYR A 525 -13.85 -21.53 -19.26
N CYS A 526 -13.53 -21.05 -20.44
CA CYS A 526 -12.25 -20.42 -20.72
C CYS A 526 -12.40 -18.90 -20.57
N PHE A 527 -11.70 -18.32 -19.59
CA PHE A 527 -11.83 -16.91 -19.24
C PHE A 527 -10.80 -16.07 -19.96
N ARG A 528 -11.27 -15.10 -20.74
CA ARG A 528 -10.45 -14.07 -21.38
C ARG A 528 -9.23 -14.65 -22.07
N GLU A 529 -9.44 -15.66 -22.89
CA GLU A 529 -8.43 -16.10 -23.83
C GLU A 529 -8.12 -14.97 -24.80
N THR A 530 -6.84 -14.71 -25.05
CA THR A 530 -6.39 -13.58 -25.85
C THR A 530 -6.26 -13.95 -27.33
N PHE A 531 -6.60 -12.99 -28.19
CA PHE A 531 -6.55 -13.12 -29.66
C PHE A 531 -6.04 -11.80 -30.23
N ALA A 532 -5.01 -11.83 -31.07
CA ALA A 532 -4.56 -10.63 -31.77
C ALA A 532 -5.37 -10.42 -33.06
N ALA A 533 -5.90 -9.23 -33.28
CA ALA A 533 -6.68 -8.90 -34.46
C ALA A 533 -5.76 -8.59 -35.66
N VAL A 534 -5.05 -9.61 -36.15
CA VAL A 534 -4.10 -9.51 -37.27
C VAL A 534 -4.62 -10.29 -38.47
N ALA A 535 -4.79 -9.60 -39.60
CA ALA A 535 -5.22 -10.17 -40.87
C ALA A 535 -4.04 -10.68 -41.71
N ASP A 536 -4.29 -11.78 -42.41
CA ASP A 536 -3.45 -12.30 -43.49
C ASP A 536 -4.23 -12.39 -44.81
N GLU A 537 -3.70 -13.14 -45.78
CA GLU A 537 -4.31 -13.35 -47.10
C GLU A 537 -5.70 -14.01 -47.05
N ASN A 538 -6.06 -14.65 -45.94
CA ASN A 538 -7.35 -15.29 -45.68
C ASN A 538 -8.26 -14.46 -44.75
N GLY A 539 -7.90 -13.20 -44.47
CA GLY A 539 -8.62 -12.30 -43.57
C GLY A 539 -8.13 -12.38 -42.13
N CYS A 540 -8.92 -11.84 -41.19
CA CYS A 540 -8.57 -11.83 -39.77
C CYS A 540 -9.28 -12.97 -39.05
N ARG A 541 -8.54 -14.05 -38.78
CA ARG A 541 -9.04 -15.27 -38.14
C ARG A 541 -8.07 -15.69 -37.05
N ALA A 542 -8.60 -16.27 -35.98
CA ALA A 542 -7.78 -16.80 -34.92
C ALA A 542 -8.48 -17.97 -34.21
N SER A 543 -7.72 -19.05 -34.01
CA SER A 543 -8.23 -20.29 -33.45
C SER A 543 -8.44 -20.20 -31.94
N PHE A 544 -9.54 -20.76 -31.46
CA PHE A 544 -9.77 -20.98 -30.02
C PHE A 544 -8.86 -22.08 -29.50
N LEU A 545 -8.42 -21.97 -28.26
CA LEU A 545 -7.66 -23.03 -27.59
C LEU A 545 -8.52 -24.30 -27.45
N TRP A 546 -9.79 -24.13 -27.10
CA TRP A 546 -10.77 -25.21 -26.98
C TRP A 546 -11.98 -24.97 -27.87
N THR A 547 -12.58 -26.03 -28.42
CA THR A 547 -13.79 -25.91 -29.25
C THR A 547 -14.91 -25.19 -28.51
N PRO A 548 -15.35 -24.00 -28.98
CA PRO A 548 -16.33 -23.20 -28.28
C PRO A 548 -17.73 -23.81 -28.44
N LYS A 549 -18.36 -24.16 -27.33
CA LYS A 549 -19.78 -24.51 -27.29
C LYS A 549 -20.64 -23.25 -27.36
N GLU A 550 -20.21 -22.20 -26.66
CA GLU A 550 -20.91 -20.93 -26.55
C GLU A 550 -19.91 -19.82 -26.24
N VAL A 551 -19.84 -18.79 -27.08
CA VAL A 551 -19.06 -17.58 -26.80
C VAL A 551 -19.92 -16.63 -25.96
N LEU A 552 -19.42 -16.26 -24.78
CA LEU A 552 -20.15 -15.45 -23.80
C LEU A 552 -19.83 -13.96 -23.95
N SER A 553 -18.56 -13.65 -24.21
CA SER A 553 -18.13 -12.28 -24.50
C SER A 553 -16.92 -12.27 -25.42
N VAL A 554 -16.88 -11.28 -26.29
CA VAL A 554 -15.69 -10.84 -27.02
C VAL A 554 -15.52 -9.37 -26.66
N GLU A 555 -14.38 -9.00 -26.11
CA GLU A 555 -14.14 -7.66 -25.58
C GLU A 555 -12.75 -7.15 -25.96
N SER A 556 -12.59 -5.83 -26.02
CA SER A 556 -11.27 -5.22 -26.16
C SER A 556 -10.39 -5.64 -24.98
N TYR A 557 -9.07 -5.72 -25.18
CA TYR A 557 -8.16 -6.20 -24.15
C TYR A 557 -8.31 -5.45 -22.82
N ASP A 558 -8.52 -4.14 -22.87
CA ASP A 558 -8.73 -3.24 -21.74
C ASP A 558 -10.13 -3.29 -21.10
N ARG A 559 -11.06 -4.11 -21.65
CA ARG A 559 -12.47 -4.24 -21.26
C ARG A 559 -13.36 -3.04 -21.53
N GLU A 560 -12.92 -2.10 -22.35
CA GLU A 560 -13.70 -0.89 -22.61
C GLU A 560 -14.83 -1.11 -23.61
N THR A 561 -14.66 -2.06 -24.52
CA THR A 561 -15.62 -2.36 -25.58
C THR A 561 -16.00 -3.83 -25.52
N VAL A 562 -17.30 -4.13 -25.58
CA VAL A 562 -17.82 -5.48 -25.81
C VAL A 562 -18.32 -5.52 -27.25
N TYR A 563 -17.85 -6.49 -28.00
CA TYR A 563 -18.12 -6.64 -29.44
C TYR A 563 -19.34 -7.52 -29.68
N GLU A 564 -20.06 -7.27 -30.76
CA GLU A 564 -21.33 -7.93 -31.09
C GLU A 564 -21.17 -9.07 -32.09
N LYS A 565 -21.74 -10.23 -31.77
CA LYS A 565 -21.74 -11.40 -32.67
C LYS A 565 -22.58 -11.09 -33.92
N GLY A 566 -22.03 -11.41 -35.10
CA GLY A 566 -22.68 -11.16 -36.40
C GLY A 566 -22.39 -9.78 -36.99
N ILE A 567 -21.81 -8.87 -36.20
CA ILE A 567 -21.35 -7.55 -36.66
C ILE A 567 -19.82 -7.51 -36.55
N ASP A 568 -19.30 -7.69 -35.34
CA ASP A 568 -17.88 -7.53 -35.05
C ASP A 568 -17.10 -8.83 -35.16
N TYR A 569 -17.77 -9.96 -34.92
CA TYR A 569 -17.15 -11.27 -35.02
C TYR A 569 -18.17 -12.35 -35.40
N LEU A 570 -17.65 -13.42 -36.00
CA LEU A 570 -18.33 -14.68 -36.28
C LEU A 570 -17.56 -15.82 -35.60
N VAL A 571 -18.24 -16.94 -35.38
CA VAL A 571 -17.63 -18.17 -34.88
C VAL A 571 -17.86 -19.24 -35.93
N GLU A 572 -16.78 -19.71 -36.54
CA GLU A 572 -16.80 -20.71 -37.61
C GLU A 572 -15.98 -21.93 -37.18
N GLY A 573 -16.66 -22.97 -36.71
CA GLY A 573 -15.98 -24.15 -36.14
C GLY A 573 -15.18 -23.78 -34.90
N ASP A 574 -13.85 -23.97 -34.99
CA ASP A 574 -12.89 -23.66 -33.92
C ASP A 574 -12.22 -22.28 -34.09
N GLU A 575 -12.73 -21.43 -35.00
CA GLU A 575 -12.13 -20.12 -35.29
C GLU A 575 -13.06 -18.96 -34.92
N LEU A 576 -12.46 -17.91 -34.36
CA LEU A 576 -13.04 -16.56 -34.30
C LEU A 576 -12.70 -15.84 -35.60
N VAL A 577 -13.70 -15.36 -36.31
CA VAL A 577 -13.53 -14.65 -37.59
C VAL A 577 -13.97 -13.21 -37.40
N ILE A 578 -13.13 -12.25 -37.78
CA ILE A 578 -13.43 -10.82 -37.71
C ILE A 578 -13.80 -10.37 -39.13
N PRO A 579 -15.09 -10.13 -39.44
CA PRO A 579 -15.53 -9.77 -40.77
C PRO A 579 -15.08 -8.34 -41.15
N GLU A 580 -15.07 -8.08 -42.45
CA GLU A 580 -14.86 -6.73 -42.98
C GLU A 580 -15.96 -5.78 -42.47
N GLY A 581 -15.56 -4.61 -41.96
CA GLY A 581 -16.47 -3.63 -41.35
C GLY A 581 -16.72 -3.84 -39.85
N SER A 582 -16.08 -4.83 -39.21
CA SER A 582 -16.06 -4.97 -37.74
C SER A 582 -15.51 -3.72 -37.05
N HIS A 583 -16.02 -3.41 -35.86
CA HIS A 583 -15.46 -2.37 -34.99
C HIS A 583 -14.19 -2.83 -34.25
N ILE A 584 -13.82 -4.12 -34.33
CA ILE A 584 -12.53 -4.60 -33.80
C ILE A 584 -11.40 -4.04 -34.67
N PRO A 585 -10.41 -3.33 -34.10
CA PRO A 585 -9.30 -2.81 -34.87
C PRO A 585 -8.43 -3.95 -35.45
N VAL A 586 -8.57 -4.21 -36.75
CA VAL A 586 -7.75 -5.19 -37.46
C VAL A 586 -6.52 -4.52 -38.05
N THR A 587 -5.37 -5.17 -37.92
CA THR A 587 -4.10 -4.73 -38.49
C THR A 587 -3.48 -5.81 -39.38
N GLY A 588 -2.53 -5.45 -40.24
CA GLY A 588 -1.80 -6.39 -41.09
C GLY A 588 -0.47 -6.81 -40.47
N TRP A 589 0.08 -7.93 -40.95
CA TRP A 589 1.41 -8.41 -40.52
C TRP A 589 2.55 -7.44 -40.84
N ASP A 590 2.37 -6.54 -41.81
CA ASP A 590 3.28 -5.45 -42.14
C ASP A 590 3.42 -4.38 -41.04
N THR A 591 2.51 -4.38 -40.06
CA THR A 591 2.63 -3.55 -38.85
C THR A 591 3.69 -4.05 -37.89
N PHE A 592 4.00 -5.36 -37.93
CA PHE A 592 4.94 -6.00 -37.00
C PHE A 592 6.21 -6.50 -37.71
N LEU A 593 6.11 -6.83 -39.00
CA LEU A 593 7.19 -7.40 -39.80
C LEU A 593 7.60 -6.43 -40.91
N TYR A 594 8.84 -5.96 -40.83
CA TYR A 594 9.42 -5.00 -41.76
C TYR A 594 10.25 -5.69 -42.84
N PRO A 595 10.32 -5.12 -44.05
CA PRO A 595 11.04 -5.72 -45.17
C PRO A 595 12.57 -5.67 -45.00
N ASP A 596 13.10 -4.72 -44.22
CA ASP A 596 14.52 -4.51 -44.01
C ASP A 596 14.83 -3.97 -42.61
N PHE A 597 16.09 -4.12 -42.20
CA PHE A 597 16.57 -3.76 -40.86
C PHE A 597 16.45 -2.26 -40.57
N ASP A 598 16.76 -1.38 -41.53
CA ASP A 598 16.76 0.06 -41.32
C ASP A 598 15.34 0.60 -41.11
N THR A 599 14.37 0.05 -41.86
CA THR A 599 12.96 0.36 -41.69
C THR A 599 12.47 -0.12 -40.32
N ALA A 600 12.83 -1.35 -39.91
CA ALA A 600 12.49 -1.89 -38.60
C ALA A 600 13.07 -1.04 -37.45
N LYS A 601 14.34 -0.61 -37.59
CA LYS A 601 15.03 0.20 -36.59
C LYS A 601 14.39 1.59 -36.46
N LYS A 602 14.12 2.27 -37.57
CA LYS A 602 13.46 3.59 -37.57
C LYS A 602 12.07 3.55 -36.95
N ALA A 603 11.34 2.46 -37.14
CA ALA A 603 10.05 2.27 -36.49
C ALA A 603 10.15 2.13 -34.96
N GLY A 604 11.33 1.79 -34.42
CA GLY A 604 11.59 1.68 -32.98
C GLY A 604 12.07 2.97 -32.32
N GLU A 605 12.74 3.85 -33.09
CA GLU A 605 13.25 5.15 -32.61
C GLU A 605 12.15 6.14 -32.19
N THR A 606 10.88 5.88 -32.54
CA THR A 606 9.71 6.68 -32.15
C THR A 606 9.09 6.26 -30.81
N SER A 607 9.60 5.22 -30.16
CA SER A 607 9.11 4.69 -28.88
C SER A 607 9.90 5.31 -27.72
N GLU A 608 9.25 6.12 -26.87
CA GLU A 608 9.85 6.77 -25.69
C GLU A 608 10.41 5.79 -24.63
N PHE A 609 10.20 4.48 -24.79
CA PHE A 609 10.50 3.43 -23.81
C PHE A 609 11.49 2.36 -24.30
N ALA A 610 12.15 2.55 -25.45
CA ALA A 610 13.04 1.54 -26.01
C ALA A 610 14.37 1.41 -25.22
N LYS A 611 14.55 0.30 -24.48
CA LYS A 611 15.90 -0.24 -24.21
C LYS A 611 16.38 -0.88 -25.53
N ASP A 612 17.44 -0.34 -26.13
CA ASP A 612 17.89 -0.67 -27.50
C ASP A 612 18.41 -2.13 -27.62
N PHE A 613 17.53 -3.07 -28.00
CA PHE A 613 17.91 -4.44 -28.40
C PHE A 613 18.06 -4.61 -29.93
N GLY A 614 17.70 -3.60 -30.71
CA GLY A 614 17.69 -3.63 -32.18
C GLY A 614 16.64 -4.57 -32.80
N PRO A 615 16.37 -4.47 -34.12
CA PRO A 615 15.51 -5.41 -34.83
C PRO A 615 16.09 -6.83 -34.91
N LEU A 616 15.22 -7.85 -34.83
CA LEU A 616 15.56 -9.26 -35.03
C LEU A 616 15.17 -9.71 -36.44
N VAL A 617 16.03 -10.49 -37.11
CA VAL A 617 15.64 -11.16 -38.35
C VAL A 617 14.70 -12.31 -38.03
N THR A 618 13.72 -12.54 -38.91
CA THR A 618 12.75 -13.62 -38.78
C THR A 618 13.02 -14.75 -39.77
N THR A 619 12.48 -15.94 -39.53
CA THR A 619 12.68 -17.15 -40.35
C THR A 619 12.21 -16.99 -41.80
N ASN A 620 11.32 -16.02 -42.08
CA ASN A 620 10.87 -15.68 -43.42
C ASN A 620 11.68 -14.54 -44.09
N GLY A 621 12.78 -14.10 -43.47
CA GLY A 621 13.67 -13.06 -44.00
C GLY A 621 13.23 -11.62 -43.75
N LYS A 622 12.12 -11.38 -43.04
CA LYS A 622 11.69 -10.05 -42.58
C LYS A 622 12.35 -9.68 -41.25
N PHE A 623 12.16 -8.45 -40.79
CA PHE A 623 12.68 -7.95 -39.52
C PHE A 623 11.55 -7.63 -38.55
N LEU A 624 11.66 -8.15 -37.33
CA LEU A 624 10.81 -7.83 -36.19
C LEU A 624 11.46 -6.70 -35.40
N ASN A 625 10.69 -5.66 -35.07
CA ASN A 625 11.16 -4.62 -34.17
C ASN A 625 10.88 -5.01 -32.71
N LEU A 626 11.94 -5.11 -31.89
CA LEU A 626 11.84 -5.33 -30.45
C LEU A 626 11.49 -4.02 -29.74
N CYS A 627 10.19 -3.68 -29.67
CA CYS A 627 9.73 -2.50 -28.94
C CYS A 627 9.46 -2.74 -27.44
N ALA A 628 9.59 -3.98 -26.95
CA ALA A 628 8.59 -4.45 -25.99
C ALA A 628 9.08 -5.05 -24.67
N ILE A 629 10.37 -4.96 -24.29
CA ILE A 629 10.71 -5.16 -22.87
C ILE A 629 10.37 -3.87 -22.12
N GLY A 630 9.27 -3.88 -21.36
CA GLY A 630 8.82 -2.73 -20.57
C GLY A 630 7.82 -1.80 -21.27
N ASN A 631 7.25 -2.21 -22.41
CA ASN A 631 6.18 -1.47 -23.09
C ASN A 631 5.16 -2.41 -23.76
N PRO A 632 4.25 -3.03 -22.99
CA PRO A 632 3.29 -4.01 -23.52
C PRO A 632 2.23 -3.40 -24.45
N LYS A 633 2.09 -2.06 -24.50
CA LYS A 633 1.00 -1.35 -25.21
C LYS A 633 0.82 -1.80 -26.65
N LEU A 634 1.91 -1.93 -27.40
CA LEU A 634 1.84 -2.20 -28.84
C LEU A 634 1.10 -3.52 -29.15
N VAL A 635 1.28 -4.54 -28.32
CA VAL A 635 0.67 -5.87 -28.53
C VAL A 635 -0.66 -5.96 -27.81
N THR A 636 -0.74 -5.46 -26.57
CA THR A 636 -1.97 -5.53 -25.78
C THR A 636 -3.10 -4.68 -26.36
N GLU A 637 -2.80 -3.54 -27.00
CA GLU A 637 -3.82 -2.72 -27.70
C GLU A 637 -4.34 -3.37 -28.99
N LYS A 638 -3.64 -4.37 -29.53
CA LYS A 638 -4.04 -5.10 -30.76
C LYS A 638 -4.68 -6.45 -30.44
N GLN A 639 -4.78 -6.80 -29.16
CA GLN A 639 -5.45 -7.99 -28.71
C GLN A 639 -6.90 -7.69 -28.31
N ILE A 640 -7.73 -8.72 -28.40
CA ILE A 640 -9.04 -8.82 -27.79
C ILE A 640 -9.03 -10.00 -26.83
N ALA A 641 -9.97 -10.03 -25.90
CA ALA A 641 -10.17 -11.13 -24.98
C ALA A 641 -11.53 -11.78 -25.24
N VAL A 642 -11.57 -13.11 -25.18
CA VAL A 642 -12.80 -13.89 -25.41
C VAL A 642 -13.04 -14.79 -24.22
N THR A 643 -14.25 -14.73 -23.68
CA THR A 643 -14.72 -15.67 -22.65
C THR A 643 -15.77 -16.58 -23.25
N TYR A 644 -15.61 -17.89 -23.09
CA TYR A 644 -16.49 -18.87 -23.73
C TYR A 644 -16.60 -20.16 -22.92
N LYS A 645 -17.71 -20.86 -23.11
CA LYS A 645 -17.91 -22.22 -22.64
C LYS A 645 -17.31 -23.19 -23.66
N ALA A 646 -16.41 -24.06 -23.23
CA ALA A 646 -15.79 -25.08 -24.06
C ALA A 646 -16.64 -26.36 -24.09
N THR A 647 -16.57 -27.09 -25.21
CA THR A 647 -17.22 -28.42 -25.32
C THR A 647 -16.48 -29.47 -24.51
N LYS A 648 -15.15 -29.43 -24.56
CA LYS A 648 -14.23 -30.24 -23.76
C LYS A 648 -12.90 -29.50 -23.68
N LYS A 649 -12.24 -29.59 -22.52
CA LYS A 649 -10.88 -29.12 -22.32
C LYS A 649 -10.01 -30.31 -21.97
N GLU A 650 -8.92 -30.49 -22.69
CA GLU A 650 -7.99 -31.59 -22.47
C GLU A 650 -6.59 -31.14 -22.84
N LEU A 651 -5.78 -30.84 -21.83
CA LEU A 651 -4.38 -30.53 -22.01
C LEU A 651 -3.58 -31.79 -21.73
N LEU A 652 -3.01 -32.40 -22.78
CA LEU A 652 -2.24 -33.65 -22.65
C LEU A 652 -1.03 -33.51 -21.74
N SER A 653 -0.46 -32.31 -21.69
CA SER A 653 0.66 -31.91 -20.83
C SER A 653 0.20 -31.16 -19.58
N ALA A 654 -1.02 -31.40 -19.09
CA ALA A 654 -1.50 -30.78 -17.86
C ALA A 654 -0.53 -31.07 -16.70
N PRO A 655 -0.17 -30.05 -15.91
CA PRO A 655 0.73 -30.22 -14.78
C PRO A 655 0.08 -31.07 -13.69
N GLU A 656 0.85 -31.99 -13.14
CA GLU A 656 0.49 -32.79 -11.97
C GLU A 656 1.13 -32.20 -10.71
N SER A 657 0.54 -32.47 -9.55
CA SER A 657 1.14 -32.09 -8.28
C SER A 657 2.43 -32.87 -8.07
N GLN A 658 3.47 -32.15 -7.65
CA GLN A 658 4.76 -32.69 -7.21
C GLN A 658 5.05 -32.33 -5.75
N LEU A 659 4.02 -32.04 -4.96
CA LEU A 659 4.17 -31.67 -3.55
C LEU A 659 4.82 -32.80 -2.73
N ASP A 660 4.66 -34.05 -3.15
CA ASP A 660 5.32 -35.24 -2.59
C ASP A 660 6.85 -35.19 -2.71
N LYS A 661 7.38 -34.49 -3.73
CA LYS A 661 8.82 -34.23 -3.89
C LYS A 661 9.31 -33.09 -2.99
N LEU A 662 8.42 -32.35 -2.32
CA LEU A 662 8.72 -31.24 -1.41
C LEU A 662 8.27 -31.59 0.02
N PRO A 663 8.84 -32.66 0.64
CA PRO A 663 8.33 -33.20 1.90
C PRO A 663 8.42 -32.22 3.08
N LYS A 664 9.39 -31.29 3.11
CA LYS A 664 9.49 -30.33 4.22
C LYS A 664 8.41 -29.27 4.11
N LEU A 665 8.19 -28.75 2.90
CA LEU A 665 7.08 -27.86 2.62
C LEU A 665 5.75 -28.54 2.95
N SER A 666 5.51 -29.76 2.44
CA SER A 666 4.29 -30.52 2.71
C SER A 666 4.05 -30.72 4.21
N ALA A 667 5.08 -31.11 4.95
CA ALA A 667 4.98 -31.32 6.39
C ALA A 667 4.57 -30.05 7.15
N LYS A 668 5.13 -28.89 6.77
CA LYS A 668 4.72 -27.60 7.35
C LYS A 668 3.27 -27.24 7.02
N LEU A 669 2.88 -27.43 5.76
CA LEU A 669 1.53 -27.15 5.29
C LEU A 669 0.49 -28.01 6.02
N GLU A 670 0.79 -29.29 6.27
CA GLU A 670 -0.09 -30.22 7.00
C GLU A 670 -0.39 -29.78 8.43
N VAL A 671 0.57 -29.15 9.11
CA VAL A 671 0.43 -28.71 10.50
C VAL A 671 0.08 -27.22 10.64
N GLY A 672 -0.05 -26.49 9.53
CA GLY A 672 -0.36 -25.06 9.54
C GLY A 672 0.80 -24.15 9.95
N GLU A 673 2.05 -24.63 9.85
CA GLU A 673 3.23 -23.86 10.23
C GLU A 673 3.55 -22.76 9.21
N PRO A 674 4.01 -21.56 9.64
CA PRO A 674 4.41 -20.52 8.72
C PRO A 674 5.45 -20.99 7.70
N VAL A 675 5.22 -20.63 6.44
CA VAL A 675 6.06 -21.00 5.30
C VAL A 675 6.69 -19.75 4.71
N LYS A 676 8.00 -19.81 4.47
CA LYS A 676 8.72 -18.75 3.75
C LYS A 676 9.08 -19.20 2.33
N ILE A 677 8.67 -18.41 1.36
CA ILE A 677 8.89 -18.66 -0.06
C ILE A 677 9.65 -17.50 -0.67
N VAL A 678 10.65 -17.81 -1.48
CA VAL A 678 11.34 -16.82 -2.31
C VAL A 678 11.14 -17.19 -3.78
N LEU A 679 10.60 -16.27 -4.57
CA LEU A 679 10.66 -16.31 -6.02
C LEU A 679 11.92 -15.57 -6.47
N TYR A 680 12.84 -16.31 -7.09
CA TYR A 680 14.11 -15.78 -7.57
C TYR A 680 14.30 -16.13 -9.04
N GLY A 681 14.17 -15.12 -9.91
CA GLY A 681 14.25 -15.31 -11.35
C GLY A 681 14.61 -14.04 -12.12
N ASP A 682 14.40 -14.11 -13.43
CA ASP A 682 14.64 -13.00 -14.35
C ASP A 682 13.40 -12.10 -14.53
N SER A 683 13.38 -11.30 -15.60
CA SER A 683 12.27 -10.38 -15.93
C SER A 683 10.89 -11.04 -16.03
N VAL A 684 10.78 -12.31 -16.42
CA VAL A 684 9.47 -12.99 -16.41
C VAL A 684 8.96 -13.12 -14.97
N CYS A 685 9.85 -13.41 -14.02
CA CYS A 685 9.52 -13.51 -12.60
C CYS A 685 9.26 -12.15 -11.94
N CYS A 686 9.83 -11.06 -12.47
CA CYS A 686 9.43 -9.69 -12.10
C CYS A 686 7.98 -9.35 -12.50
N GLY A 687 7.39 -10.10 -13.44
CA GLY A 687 6.04 -9.83 -13.96
C GLY A 687 6.03 -8.91 -15.18
N CYS A 688 7.16 -8.74 -15.87
CA CYS A 688 7.24 -7.92 -17.08
C CYS A 688 6.18 -8.34 -18.10
N ASP A 689 5.60 -7.33 -18.75
CA ASP A 689 4.45 -7.38 -19.68
C ASP A 689 3.08 -7.82 -19.11
N CYS A 690 2.97 -8.03 -17.79
CA CYS A 690 1.66 -8.05 -17.12
C CYS A 690 1.07 -6.64 -17.04
N SER A 691 -0.21 -6.47 -17.39
CA SER A 691 -0.82 -5.14 -17.51
C SER A 691 -0.82 -4.35 -16.19
N GLY A 692 -1.00 -5.02 -15.05
CA GLY A 692 -0.96 -4.40 -13.72
C GLY A 692 0.40 -3.84 -13.34
N MET A 693 1.51 -4.45 -13.78
CA MET A 693 2.87 -3.96 -13.51
C MET A 693 3.10 -2.55 -14.04
N TYR A 694 2.43 -2.18 -15.14
CA TYR A 694 2.57 -0.87 -15.79
C TYR A 694 1.34 0.02 -15.59
N GLY A 695 0.40 -0.36 -14.70
CA GLY A 695 -0.85 0.37 -14.50
C GLY A 695 -1.76 0.42 -15.74
N GLN A 696 -1.54 -0.46 -16.72
CA GLN A 696 -2.33 -0.54 -17.94
C GLN A 696 -3.58 -1.39 -17.69
N LYS A 697 -4.69 -1.08 -18.37
CA LYS A 697 -5.90 -1.90 -18.31
C LYS A 697 -5.65 -3.24 -19.04
N PRO A 698 -6.20 -4.37 -18.56
CA PRO A 698 -7.18 -4.52 -17.49
C PRO A 698 -6.63 -4.42 -16.06
N GLY A 699 -5.34 -4.19 -15.86
CA GLY A 699 -4.72 -4.07 -14.54
C GLY A 699 -4.60 -5.42 -13.84
N GLN A 700 -4.32 -6.48 -14.60
CA GLN A 700 -4.11 -7.81 -14.04
C GLN A 700 -2.85 -7.83 -13.17
N PRO A 701 -2.90 -8.36 -11.94
CA PRO A 701 -1.70 -8.57 -11.13
C PRO A 701 -0.65 -9.40 -11.86
N THR A 702 0.61 -9.24 -11.48
CA THR A 702 1.69 -10.12 -11.91
C THR A 702 1.37 -11.57 -11.55
N TRP A 703 1.95 -12.52 -12.27
CA TRP A 703 1.72 -13.94 -11.97
C TRP A 703 2.22 -14.34 -10.57
N ALA A 704 3.22 -13.62 -10.03
CA ALA A 704 3.72 -13.81 -8.67
C ALA A 704 2.68 -13.38 -7.62
N GLU A 705 2.00 -12.24 -7.83
CA GLU A 705 0.89 -11.79 -6.98
C GLU A 705 -0.30 -12.76 -7.07
N LEU A 706 -0.62 -13.24 -8.28
CA LEU A 706 -1.65 -14.26 -8.49
C LEU A 706 -1.32 -15.56 -7.72
N LEU A 707 -0.05 -15.99 -7.75
CA LEU A 707 0.42 -17.16 -7.01
C LEU A 707 0.29 -16.94 -5.49
N PHE A 708 0.75 -15.80 -4.99
CA PHE A 708 0.68 -15.47 -3.56
C PHE A 708 -0.76 -15.49 -3.04
N HIS A 709 -1.70 -14.83 -3.74
CA HIS A 709 -3.11 -14.84 -3.37
C HIS A 709 -3.70 -16.26 -3.33
N GLN A 710 -3.33 -17.13 -4.26
CA GLN A 710 -3.79 -18.51 -4.23
C GLN A 710 -3.25 -19.27 -3.01
N MET A 711 -1.98 -19.05 -2.66
CA MET A 711 -1.38 -19.66 -1.48
C MET A 711 -2.10 -19.19 -0.21
N GLU A 712 -2.37 -17.89 -0.06
CA GLU A 712 -3.14 -17.36 1.08
C GLU A 712 -4.57 -17.92 1.16
N GLU A 713 -5.22 -18.16 0.02
CA GLU A 713 -6.59 -18.70 -0.01
C GLU A 713 -6.63 -20.22 0.28
N LYS A 714 -5.67 -20.98 -0.27
CA LYS A 714 -5.71 -22.45 -0.26
C LYS A 714 -4.95 -23.05 0.91
N TRP A 715 -3.86 -22.44 1.34
CA TRP A 715 -3.08 -22.96 2.46
C TRP A 715 -3.59 -22.38 3.77
N GLN A 716 -3.67 -23.24 4.79
CA GLN A 716 -4.01 -22.82 6.16
C GLN A 716 -2.81 -22.23 6.90
N SER A 717 -1.62 -22.33 6.30
CA SER A 717 -0.36 -21.83 6.85
C SER A 717 -0.15 -20.37 6.47
N PRO A 718 0.30 -19.49 7.39
CA PRO A 718 0.74 -18.14 7.04
C PRO A 718 1.89 -18.19 6.02
N VAL A 719 1.79 -17.40 4.95
CA VAL A 719 2.80 -17.38 3.88
C VAL A 719 3.57 -16.07 3.92
N CYS A 720 4.89 -16.17 4.01
CA CYS A 720 5.82 -15.06 3.81
C CYS A 720 6.44 -15.23 2.41
N PHE A 721 6.00 -14.42 1.45
CA PHE A 721 6.39 -14.54 0.05
C PHE A 721 7.26 -13.36 -0.36
N HIS A 722 8.46 -13.63 -0.85
CA HIS A 722 9.38 -12.61 -1.35
C HIS A 722 9.62 -12.82 -2.84
N ASN A 723 9.36 -11.81 -3.67
CA ASN A 723 9.82 -11.80 -5.05
C ASN A 723 11.12 -10.98 -5.14
N THR A 724 12.25 -11.66 -5.30
CA THR A 724 13.59 -11.04 -5.34
C THR A 724 14.20 -11.06 -6.75
N SER A 725 13.35 -11.31 -7.74
CA SER A 725 13.71 -11.40 -9.15
C SER A 725 14.24 -10.07 -9.69
N VAL A 726 15.14 -10.15 -10.68
CA VAL A 726 15.77 -8.97 -11.29
C VAL A 726 15.66 -9.05 -12.81
N GLU A 727 15.39 -7.93 -13.46
CA GLU A 727 15.31 -7.88 -14.92
C GLU A 727 16.70 -8.03 -15.57
N GLY A 728 16.76 -8.74 -16.70
CA GLY A 728 17.94 -8.77 -17.58
C GLY A 728 19.15 -9.57 -17.08
N VAL A 729 19.03 -10.27 -15.95
CA VAL A 729 20.10 -11.12 -15.38
C VAL A 729 19.97 -12.58 -15.82
N ASP A 730 21.08 -13.31 -15.82
CA ASP A 730 21.16 -14.74 -16.13
C ASP A 730 21.48 -15.59 -14.89
N SER A 731 21.59 -16.91 -15.06
CA SER A 731 21.87 -17.81 -13.94
C SER A 731 23.26 -17.64 -13.34
N GLU A 732 24.26 -17.13 -14.06
CA GLU A 732 25.60 -16.88 -13.48
C GLU A 732 25.56 -15.70 -12.52
N TRP A 733 24.94 -14.59 -12.93
CA TRP A 733 24.66 -13.47 -12.03
C TRP A 733 23.87 -13.94 -10.81
N ALA A 734 22.88 -14.83 -11.01
CA ALA A 734 22.07 -15.35 -9.92
C ALA A 734 22.89 -16.16 -8.91
N ILE A 735 23.88 -16.93 -9.35
CA ILE A 735 24.79 -17.68 -8.46
C ILE A 735 25.56 -16.71 -7.57
N GLU A 736 26.15 -15.66 -8.14
CA GLU A 736 26.95 -14.66 -7.41
C GLU A 736 26.13 -13.89 -6.37
N ASN A 737 24.84 -13.69 -6.61
CA ASN A 737 23.95 -12.88 -5.77
C ASN A 737 22.97 -13.72 -4.93
N SER A 738 23.02 -15.05 -5.06
CA SER A 738 22.10 -16.00 -4.45
C SER A 738 21.99 -15.87 -2.93
N SER A 739 23.06 -15.50 -2.24
CA SER A 739 23.04 -15.31 -0.78
C SER A 739 22.13 -14.15 -0.38
N GLN A 740 22.34 -12.95 -0.94
CA GLN A 740 21.55 -11.77 -0.62
C GLN A 740 20.11 -11.85 -1.14
N ARG A 741 19.90 -12.45 -2.31
CA ARG A 741 18.61 -12.45 -3.00
C ARG A 741 17.73 -13.65 -2.66
N ALA A 742 18.28 -14.77 -2.19
CA ALA A 742 17.47 -15.95 -1.87
C ALA A 742 17.86 -16.61 -0.55
N ALA A 743 19.14 -16.93 -0.36
CA ALA A 743 19.54 -17.84 0.69
C ALA A 743 19.45 -17.23 2.11
N ASN A 744 19.77 -15.95 2.28
CA ASN A 744 19.72 -15.23 3.56
C ASN A 744 18.29 -15.05 4.11
N PHE A 745 17.27 -15.24 3.26
CA PHE A 745 15.90 -15.28 3.74
C PHE A 745 15.62 -16.57 4.54
N HIS A 746 16.48 -17.59 4.45
CA HIS A 746 16.25 -18.94 4.98
C HIS A 746 14.88 -19.52 4.54
N PRO A 747 14.60 -19.57 3.23
CA PRO A 747 13.30 -20.00 2.73
C PRO A 747 13.08 -21.50 2.90
N ASP A 748 11.83 -21.89 3.09
CA ASP A 748 11.39 -23.28 3.00
C ASP A 748 11.39 -23.75 1.54
N LEU A 749 10.94 -22.87 0.64
CA LEU A 749 10.90 -23.10 -0.80
C LEU A 749 11.52 -21.91 -1.57
N VAL A 750 12.41 -22.21 -2.52
CA VAL A 750 12.81 -21.25 -3.55
C VAL A 750 12.21 -21.66 -4.89
N ILE A 751 11.46 -20.76 -5.50
CA ILE A 751 10.97 -20.90 -6.87
C ILE A 751 11.99 -20.24 -7.79
N LEU A 752 12.66 -21.03 -8.63
CA LEU A 752 13.71 -20.56 -9.54
C LEU A 752 13.16 -20.41 -10.96
N GLY A 753 13.25 -19.21 -11.53
CA GLY A 753 12.79 -18.93 -12.90
C GLY A 753 13.83 -18.15 -13.70
N PHE A 754 14.90 -18.85 -14.08
CA PHE A 754 15.96 -18.35 -14.96
C PHE A 754 15.97 -19.13 -16.28
N GLY A 755 16.94 -18.87 -17.15
CA GLY A 755 17.12 -19.53 -18.43
C GLY A 755 16.90 -18.63 -19.63
N MET A 756 16.00 -17.66 -19.54
CA MET A 756 15.68 -16.80 -20.69
C MET A 756 16.90 -16.00 -21.17
N ASN A 757 17.74 -15.54 -20.24
CA ASN A 757 18.93 -14.77 -20.53
C ASN A 757 20.22 -15.61 -20.64
N ASP A 758 20.18 -16.90 -20.30
CA ASP A 758 21.36 -17.77 -20.19
C ASP A 758 22.03 -18.13 -21.51
N ARG A 759 21.25 -18.19 -22.61
CA ARG A 759 21.75 -18.35 -23.99
C ARG A 759 22.78 -19.49 -24.16
N CYS A 760 22.52 -20.65 -23.56
CA CYS A 760 23.45 -21.78 -23.53
C CYS A 760 22.75 -23.11 -23.82
N GLY A 761 23.51 -24.18 -24.07
CA GLY A 761 22.94 -25.52 -24.34
C GLY A 761 22.38 -26.22 -23.11
N MET A 762 21.62 -27.32 -23.32
CA MET A 762 20.96 -28.09 -22.25
C MET A 762 21.90 -28.43 -21.06
N GLU A 763 23.11 -28.94 -21.33
CA GLU A 763 24.03 -29.38 -20.28
C GLU A 763 24.59 -28.22 -19.46
N GLU A 764 24.92 -27.10 -20.12
CA GLU A 764 25.42 -25.90 -19.46
C GLU A 764 24.35 -25.28 -18.56
N TYR A 765 23.11 -25.18 -19.08
CA TYR A 765 21.99 -24.65 -18.30
C TYR A 765 21.73 -25.50 -17.05
N ARG A 766 21.72 -26.84 -17.19
CA ARG A 766 21.58 -27.77 -16.06
C ARG A 766 22.65 -27.52 -15.00
N ASN A 767 23.89 -27.35 -15.43
CA ASN A 767 25.02 -27.12 -14.54
C ASN A 767 24.87 -25.79 -13.78
N LYS A 768 24.53 -24.70 -14.47
CA LYS A 768 24.27 -23.39 -13.85
C LYS A 768 23.16 -23.47 -12.80
N THR A 769 22.01 -24.07 -13.14
CA THR A 769 20.92 -24.23 -12.17
C THR A 769 21.34 -25.10 -10.99
N GLY A 770 22.08 -26.18 -11.23
CA GLY A 770 22.63 -27.03 -10.15
C GLY A 770 23.55 -26.26 -9.20
N ARG A 771 24.49 -25.47 -9.74
CA ARG A 771 25.39 -24.59 -8.97
C ARG A 771 24.61 -23.54 -8.18
N LEU A 772 23.53 -23.00 -8.73
CA LEU A 772 22.67 -22.04 -8.02
C LEU A 772 21.97 -22.69 -6.82
N ILE A 773 21.39 -23.88 -7.02
CA ILE A 773 20.80 -24.67 -5.93
C ILE A 773 21.84 -24.95 -4.83
N GLU A 774 23.06 -25.36 -5.21
CA GLU A 774 24.15 -25.60 -4.27
C GLU A 774 24.57 -24.33 -3.51
N ALA A 775 24.67 -23.19 -4.20
CA ALA A 775 25.02 -21.91 -3.59
C ALA A 775 23.98 -21.49 -2.55
N ILE A 776 22.69 -21.66 -2.84
CA ILE A 776 21.61 -21.39 -1.90
C ILE A 776 21.65 -22.37 -0.72
N ARG A 777 21.79 -23.68 -0.99
CA ARG A 777 21.85 -24.72 0.06
C ARG A 777 23.06 -24.57 0.98
N LYS A 778 24.15 -23.97 0.52
CA LYS A 778 25.33 -23.68 1.34
C LYS A 778 25.00 -22.75 2.52
N VAL A 779 24.07 -21.83 2.32
CA VAL A 779 23.61 -20.86 3.35
C VAL A 779 22.31 -21.32 4.01
N SER A 780 21.40 -21.94 3.24
CA SER A 780 20.12 -22.47 3.73
C SER A 780 19.95 -23.96 3.38
N PRO A 781 20.54 -24.88 4.16
CA PRO A 781 20.60 -26.32 3.83
C PRO A 781 19.25 -27.03 3.78
N LYS A 782 18.22 -26.43 4.39
CA LYS A 782 16.88 -27.04 4.47
C LYS A 782 15.98 -26.67 3.29
N THR A 783 16.34 -25.67 2.50
CA THR A 783 15.54 -25.15 1.40
C THR A 783 15.25 -26.22 0.34
N GLU A 784 13.99 -26.31 -0.06
CA GLU A 784 13.51 -27.08 -1.20
C GLU A 784 13.31 -26.15 -2.42
N PHE A 785 13.22 -26.72 -3.61
CA PHE A 785 13.25 -25.93 -4.85
C PHE A 785 12.10 -26.32 -5.78
N LEU A 786 11.48 -25.32 -6.38
CA LEU A 786 10.60 -25.48 -7.53
C LEU A 786 11.25 -24.80 -8.74
N LEU A 787 11.62 -25.57 -9.75
CA LEU A 787 12.26 -25.04 -10.95
C LEU A 787 11.21 -24.74 -12.01
N ILE A 788 11.17 -23.51 -12.49
CA ILE A 788 10.32 -23.10 -13.61
C ILE A 788 11.11 -23.27 -14.90
N ALA A 789 10.62 -24.12 -15.80
CA ALA A 789 11.15 -24.17 -17.16
C ALA A 789 10.62 -22.95 -17.93
N SER A 790 11.35 -21.83 -17.97
CA SER A 790 10.86 -20.54 -18.50
C SER A 790 10.18 -20.64 -19.89
N THR A 791 9.29 -19.69 -20.19
CA THR A 791 8.53 -19.61 -21.45
C THR A 791 9.43 -19.69 -22.69
N LEU A 792 8.92 -20.36 -23.72
CA LEU A 792 9.57 -20.49 -25.02
C LEU A 792 9.52 -19.17 -25.79
N PRO A 793 10.56 -18.86 -26.57
CA PRO A 793 10.61 -17.67 -27.40
C PRO A 793 9.81 -17.85 -28.69
N ASN A 794 9.69 -16.76 -29.46
CA ASN A 794 8.96 -16.69 -30.71
C ASN A 794 9.61 -17.55 -31.79
N GLU A 795 8.84 -18.49 -32.36
CA GLU A 795 9.29 -19.38 -33.43
C GLU A 795 9.63 -18.67 -34.75
N LEU A 796 9.26 -17.40 -34.89
CA LEU A 796 9.60 -16.62 -36.06
C LEU A 796 10.94 -15.92 -35.92
N ALA A 797 11.53 -15.77 -34.74
CA ALA A 797 12.74 -14.98 -34.55
C ALA A 797 13.99 -15.76 -34.97
N ALA A 798 14.42 -15.72 -36.24
CA ALA A 798 15.64 -16.42 -36.68
C ALA A 798 16.90 -15.84 -36.01
N THR A 799 17.56 -16.60 -35.15
CA THR A 799 18.69 -16.07 -34.37
C THR A 799 19.91 -16.98 -34.36
N GLU A 800 20.48 -17.23 -35.54
CA GLU A 800 21.85 -17.73 -35.67
C GLU A 800 22.79 -16.57 -36.04
N PRO A 801 23.99 -16.44 -35.45
CA PRO A 801 24.67 -17.39 -34.57
C PRO A 801 24.83 -16.93 -33.09
N HIS A 802 24.18 -15.85 -32.63
CA HIS A 802 24.55 -15.23 -31.35
C HIS A 802 23.48 -14.85 -30.30
N HIS A 803 22.16 -14.92 -30.50
CA HIS A 803 21.24 -14.40 -29.45
C HIS A 803 19.90 -15.16 -29.30
N PHE A 804 19.37 -15.21 -28.08
CA PHE A 804 18.02 -15.64 -27.65
C PHE A 804 17.52 -17.09 -27.86
N TRP A 805 17.69 -17.78 -28.99
CA TRP A 805 16.85 -18.96 -29.29
C TRP A 805 17.52 -20.34 -29.36
N ALA A 806 18.86 -20.47 -29.37
CA ALA A 806 19.47 -21.71 -29.86
C ALA A 806 19.10 -23.03 -29.13
N HIS A 807 18.69 -22.99 -27.85
CA HIS A 807 18.47 -24.21 -27.05
C HIS A 807 17.35 -24.13 -25.99
N GLN A 808 16.53 -23.08 -25.97
CA GLN A 808 15.57 -22.88 -24.87
C GLN A 808 14.46 -23.96 -24.83
N ASP A 809 14.14 -24.57 -25.97
CA ASP A 809 13.17 -25.67 -26.07
C ASP A 809 13.66 -26.99 -25.44
N GLU A 810 14.96 -27.08 -25.16
CA GLU A 810 15.64 -28.17 -24.45
C GLU A 810 15.64 -27.97 -22.92
N TYR A 811 15.29 -26.77 -22.42
CA TYR A 811 15.51 -26.42 -21.01
C TYR A 811 14.59 -27.18 -20.05
N SER A 812 13.35 -27.47 -20.44
CA SER A 812 12.49 -28.34 -19.63
C SER A 812 13.12 -29.73 -19.41
N GLU A 813 13.68 -30.36 -20.46
CA GLU A 813 14.41 -31.62 -20.32
C GLU A 813 15.75 -31.46 -19.59
N SER A 814 16.39 -30.31 -19.72
CA SER A 814 17.56 -29.94 -18.92
C SER A 814 17.23 -30.02 -17.43
N LEU A 815 16.18 -29.33 -16.98
CA LEU A 815 15.80 -29.24 -15.58
C LEU A 815 15.32 -30.59 -15.02
N LYS A 816 14.68 -31.44 -15.83
CA LYS A 816 14.29 -32.81 -15.43
C LYS A 816 15.46 -33.65 -14.92
N GLY A 817 16.68 -33.36 -15.36
CA GLY A 817 17.90 -34.00 -14.83
C GLY A 817 18.26 -33.61 -13.40
N LEU A 818 17.65 -32.57 -12.83
CA LEU A 818 17.83 -32.10 -11.44
C LEU A 818 16.66 -32.49 -10.53
N GLU A 819 15.60 -33.06 -11.09
CA GLU A 819 14.38 -33.42 -10.36
C GLU A 819 14.65 -34.53 -9.33
N GLY A 820 14.05 -34.42 -8.15
CA GLY A 820 14.20 -35.42 -7.09
C GLY A 820 13.64 -34.95 -5.75
N MET A 821 13.94 -35.67 -4.67
CA MET A 821 13.53 -35.24 -3.33
C MET A 821 14.12 -33.87 -2.98
N GLY A 822 13.24 -32.91 -2.69
CA GLY A 822 13.55 -31.51 -2.42
C GLY A 822 13.70 -30.63 -3.66
N VAL A 823 13.43 -31.14 -4.87
CA VAL A 823 13.46 -30.39 -6.15
C VAL A 823 12.32 -30.85 -7.07
N ALA A 824 11.31 -30.01 -7.23
CA ALA A 824 10.18 -30.20 -8.14
C ALA A 824 10.30 -29.31 -9.39
N ILE A 825 9.52 -29.59 -10.44
CA ILE A 825 9.55 -28.82 -11.69
C ILE A 825 8.14 -28.39 -12.11
N ALA A 826 8.00 -27.09 -12.39
CA ALA A 826 6.85 -26.49 -13.04
C ALA A 826 7.13 -26.32 -14.54
N ASP A 827 6.65 -27.26 -15.35
CA ASP A 827 6.96 -27.38 -16.78
C ASP A 827 6.04 -26.52 -17.67
N ILE A 828 6.15 -25.19 -17.57
CA ILE A 828 5.35 -24.27 -18.42
C ILE A 828 5.69 -24.42 -19.91
N GLN A 829 6.89 -24.88 -20.28
CA GLN A 829 7.25 -25.14 -21.69
C GLN A 829 6.38 -26.24 -22.31
N ALA A 830 6.13 -27.35 -21.60
CA ALA A 830 5.27 -28.42 -22.11
C ALA A 830 3.83 -27.93 -22.32
N VAL A 831 3.33 -27.07 -21.44
CA VAL A 831 2.02 -26.44 -21.57
C VAL A 831 1.98 -25.48 -22.76
N GLN A 832 3.00 -24.62 -22.89
CA GLN A 832 3.10 -23.66 -24.00
C GLN A 832 3.23 -24.36 -25.36
N LYS A 833 4.01 -25.45 -25.47
CA LYS A 833 4.11 -26.27 -26.71
C LYS A 833 2.74 -26.81 -27.13
N GLU A 834 1.91 -27.24 -26.18
CA GLU A 834 0.58 -27.77 -26.48
C GLU A 834 -0.39 -26.66 -26.90
N ILE A 835 -0.35 -25.51 -26.21
CA ILE A 835 -1.12 -24.32 -26.57
C ILE A 835 -0.74 -23.81 -27.97
N GLY A 836 0.56 -23.81 -28.29
CA GLY A 836 1.11 -23.37 -29.57
C GLY A 836 0.66 -24.20 -30.77
N LYS A 837 0.12 -25.42 -30.57
CA LYS A 837 -0.49 -26.21 -31.66
C LYS A 837 -1.78 -25.58 -32.20
N ARG A 838 -2.42 -24.70 -31.43
CA ARG A 838 -3.71 -24.07 -31.78
C ARG A 838 -3.63 -22.55 -31.77
N LYS A 839 -2.81 -21.96 -30.92
CA LYS A 839 -2.70 -20.50 -30.76
C LYS A 839 -1.47 -19.98 -31.48
N ARG A 840 -1.59 -18.78 -32.05
CA ARG A 840 -0.41 -18.08 -32.59
C ARG A 840 0.38 -17.50 -31.44
N TYR A 841 1.67 -17.33 -31.66
CA TYR A 841 2.57 -16.77 -30.65
C TYR A 841 2.16 -15.37 -30.16
N ILE A 842 1.72 -14.52 -31.09
CA ILE A 842 1.19 -13.17 -30.80
C ILE A 842 -0.08 -13.21 -29.94
N ASP A 843 -0.81 -14.32 -29.90
CA ASP A 843 -2.02 -14.40 -29.10
C ASP A 843 -1.71 -14.54 -27.60
N ILE A 844 -0.48 -14.93 -27.22
CA ILE A 844 -0.14 -15.30 -25.83
C ILE A 844 1.10 -14.60 -25.28
N THR A 845 1.73 -13.70 -26.02
CA THR A 845 2.95 -12.98 -25.60
C THR A 845 2.78 -11.48 -25.60
N GLY A 846 3.53 -10.80 -24.73
CA GLY A 846 3.46 -9.35 -24.53
C GLY A 846 4.44 -8.57 -25.39
N ASN A 847 5.55 -9.20 -25.80
CA ASN A 847 6.65 -8.50 -26.44
C ASN A 847 7.17 -9.10 -27.76
N TRP A 848 6.42 -10.04 -28.34
CA TRP A 848 6.81 -10.77 -29.56
C TRP A 848 8.13 -11.55 -29.48
N LEU A 849 8.76 -11.64 -28.31
CA LEU A 849 10.00 -12.38 -28.14
C LEU A 849 9.80 -13.57 -27.22
N ASN A 850 9.42 -13.40 -25.97
CA ASN A 850 9.41 -14.47 -24.94
C ASN A 850 8.61 -14.13 -23.68
N HIS A 851 8.30 -12.86 -23.45
CA HIS A 851 7.54 -12.46 -22.28
C HIS A 851 6.05 -12.78 -22.43
N PRO A 852 5.42 -13.33 -21.37
CA PRO A 852 4.01 -13.64 -21.39
C PRO A 852 3.15 -12.37 -21.41
N ASN A 853 2.04 -12.38 -22.15
CA ASN A 853 0.96 -11.42 -21.88
C ASN A 853 0.15 -11.88 -20.65
N ASP A 854 -0.90 -11.14 -20.29
CA ASP A 854 -1.74 -11.47 -19.14
C ASP A 854 -2.32 -12.89 -19.19
N TYR A 855 -2.63 -13.43 -20.37
CA TYR A 855 -3.17 -14.80 -20.47
C TYR A 855 -2.11 -15.86 -20.20
N LEU A 856 -0.93 -15.76 -20.82
CA LEU A 856 0.15 -16.72 -20.55
C LEU A 856 0.72 -16.57 -19.14
N ALA A 857 0.73 -15.36 -18.57
CA ALA A 857 1.12 -15.12 -17.18
C ALA A 857 0.17 -15.81 -16.19
N ARG A 858 -1.15 -15.81 -16.46
CA ARG A 858 -2.12 -16.60 -15.69
C ARG A 858 -1.83 -18.09 -15.80
N ILE A 859 -1.55 -18.58 -17.01
CA ILE A 859 -1.25 -20.00 -17.23
C ILE A 859 0.04 -20.39 -16.50
N LEU A 860 1.06 -19.53 -16.49
CA LEU A 860 2.29 -19.73 -15.70
C LEU A 860 1.96 -19.87 -14.21
N ALA A 861 1.16 -18.96 -13.64
CA ALA A 861 0.70 -19.08 -12.26
C ALA A 861 -0.06 -20.41 -12.03
N GLN A 862 -0.98 -20.78 -12.93
CA GLN A 862 -1.76 -22.03 -12.83
C GLN A 862 -0.87 -23.27 -12.85
N VAL A 863 0.18 -23.29 -13.67
CA VAL A 863 1.15 -24.40 -13.71
C VAL A 863 1.90 -24.53 -12.40
N VAL A 864 2.38 -23.42 -11.85
CA VAL A 864 3.08 -23.40 -10.56
C VAL A 864 2.13 -23.83 -9.44
N ILE A 865 0.91 -23.28 -9.41
CA ILE A 865 -0.13 -23.61 -8.44
C ILE A 865 -0.42 -25.11 -8.44
N LYS A 866 -0.61 -25.69 -9.63
CA LYS A 866 -0.96 -27.09 -9.73
C LYS A 866 0.18 -28.02 -9.35
N THR A 867 1.41 -27.64 -9.71
CA THR A 867 2.62 -28.35 -9.29
C THR A 867 2.76 -28.37 -7.76
N LEU A 868 2.35 -27.30 -7.08
CA LEU A 868 2.34 -27.20 -5.62
C LEU A 868 1.13 -27.89 -4.94
N GLY A 869 0.27 -28.57 -5.69
CA GLY A 869 -0.84 -29.36 -5.14
C GLY A 869 -2.06 -28.54 -4.69
N MET A 870 -2.22 -27.33 -5.23
CA MET A 870 -3.40 -26.48 -5.04
C MET A 870 -4.44 -26.68 -6.17
#